data_AF-A0A4Y4D1Y3-F1
#
_entry.id   AF-A0A4Y4D1Y3-F1
#
_cell.length_a   1.000
_cell.length_b   1.000
_cell.length_c   1.000
_cell.angle_alpha   90.00
_cell.angle_beta   90.00
_cell.angle_gamma   90.00
#
_symmetry.space_group_name_H-M   'P 1'
#
loop_
_entity.id
_entity.type
_entity.pdbx_description
1 polymer ?
#
loop_
_entity_poly.entity_id
_entity_poly.type
_entity_poly.pdbx_seq_one_letter_code
_entity_poly.pdbx_strand_id
1 'polypeptide(L)'
;MTSNKKKALAAGGVGIVLAGWLGASIHAGSVAERELRAFAARPSSETGVRVRNLQHSGGLFASKGSFGLEIVDQCGDGPPAALELEYSLAHLILPTSPIRVEWSARPSGEIAAALAEVFGPSLKLEGKGDVSFGGEFRSAMALPELAVDADGSKLTIAPSSGRLAFGKTALAVSWGIERVLARGNGEAFELGRVALDLDLKNRYLGTGTTSLSIDKIATSHGSAEGFRHATEVVEEGDRLHTRVTENLRAAAFGGETVKDLSLELAIRDVDKQSVETLSRLAGDTCGFQNMTVDEDQSFRKALRTLLVQGFSVGVPKLAGTVGNGSLEGRLTLEARKAASPKGPIALASMFRSTGELIVRGQAPAADKKQQALALGFTQEKDGSLKGSFEYVDGILRTNGRVFDGSMVLAGLTNADQAINAFLDGSRLARHAPAPVPQPPQALLEEDEAPEEAVAQVAVAVPPVTPAPAAPAAPAAAAPAPAASTPDCDSTRQCLGHALGAAAREDAGGVFAVAARIDELGKPALGNRAIARKLNTEGLEALKADDPARAAELFRKGLAENPRDVEIAGNLGFALVKAGKAEEAVGVLTAALALDPRRSSTWTPLAEALALAGRKDESQAALWVAYQWSGNREKSLAFYSDRAEKEKAVRPAISELYASVLGWVTDGRRPRLASLMAG
;
A
#
# COMPACT_ATOMS: atom_id res chain seq x y z
N MET A 1 -1.03 4.42 -0.47
CA MET A 1 -0.14 5.40 -1.13
C MET A 1 0.33 6.52 -0.19
N THR A 2 0.37 6.30 1.13
CA THR A 2 0.33 7.39 2.15
C THR A 2 1.40 7.33 3.24
N SER A 3 2.35 6.37 3.19
CA SER A 3 3.56 6.41 4.03
C SER A 3 4.72 7.12 3.31
N ASN A 4 4.96 6.79 2.03
CA ASN A 4 6.09 7.35 1.28
C ASN A 4 6.02 8.87 1.06
N LYS A 5 4.83 9.50 1.01
CA LYS A 5 4.72 10.98 0.94
C LYS A 5 5.22 11.65 2.22
N LYS A 6 4.96 11.07 3.41
CA LYS A 6 5.56 11.54 4.67
C LYS A 6 7.07 11.32 4.69
N LYS A 7 7.57 10.17 4.21
CA LYS A 7 9.01 9.88 4.12
C LYS A 7 9.76 10.79 3.14
N ALA A 8 9.16 11.17 2.01
CA ALA A 8 9.75 12.13 1.06
C ALA A 8 9.77 13.56 1.64
N LEU A 9 8.68 14.01 2.29
CA LEU A 9 8.70 15.27 3.05
C LEU A 9 9.73 15.25 4.19
N ALA A 10 9.91 14.10 4.83
CA ALA A 10 10.90 13.86 5.88
C ALA A 10 12.32 13.57 5.35
N ALA A 11 12.55 13.55 4.03
CA ALA A 11 13.90 13.55 3.45
C ALA A 11 14.29 14.96 2.99
N GLY A 12 13.35 15.70 2.39
CA GLY A 12 13.56 17.11 2.02
C GLY A 12 13.47 18.08 3.20
N GLY A 13 12.70 17.77 4.25
CA GLY A 13 12.32 18.70 5.33
C GLY A 13 13.37 18.97 6.42
N VAL A 14 14.45 18.20 6.45
CA VAL A 14 15.29 18.01 7.66
C VAL A 14 16.37 19.07 7.81
N GLY A 15 16.81 19.71 6.71
CA GLY A 15 17.80 20.79 6.76
C GLY A 15 17.27 22.15 7.22
N ILE A 16 15.95 22.27 7.48
CA ILE A 16 15.22 23.51 7.15
C ILE A 16 14.68 24.27 8.36
N VAL A 17 14.18 23.55 9.36
CA VAL A 17 13.22 24.13 10.34
C VAL A 17 13.86 25.18 11.27
N LEU A 18 15.19 25.23 11.37
CA LEU A 18 15.93 26.08 12.31
C LEU A 18 16.58 27.32 11.67
N ALA A 19 16.59 27.46 10.34
CA ALA A 19 17.23 28.60 9.67
C ALA A 19 16.29 29.80 9.41
N GLY A 20 14.99 29.69 9.72
CA GLY A 20 13.97 30.68 9.34
C GLY A 20 13.73 31.88 10.26
N TRP A 21 14.49 32.11 11.34
CA TRP A 21 14.00 32.97 12.44
C TRP A 21 15.02 33.99 12.99
N LEU A 22 15.90 34.53 12.14
CA LEU A 22 17.10 35.26 12.57
C LEU A 22 17.11 36.69 11.98
N GLY A 23 17.15 37.75 12.81
CA GLY A 23 17.14 39.15 12.33
C GLY A 23 17.84 40.18 13.24
N ALA A 24 18.59 41.12 12.63
CA ALA A 24 19.24 42.34 13.19
C ALA A 24 20.47 42.22 14.16
N SER A 25 21.60 41.77 13.63
CA SER A 25 23.04 41.82 14.04
C SER A 25 23.59 41.84 15.49
N ILE A 26 22.88 42.25 16.55
CA ILE A 26 23.26 41.98 17.96
C ILE A 26 22.04 41.48 18.72
N HIS A 27 20.93 42.16 18.46
CA HIS A 27 19.61 41.58 18.65
C HIS A 27 19.52 40.24 17.91
N ALA A 28 20.04 40.11 16.68
CA ALA A 28 20.08 38.84 15.94
C ALA A 28 20.74 37.69 16.69
N GLY A 29 21.91 37.87 17.31
CA GLY A 29 22.57 36.78 18.02
C GLY A 29 21.73 36.28 19.19
N SER A 30 21.23 37.22 20.00
CA SER A 30 20.42 36.92 21.18
C SER A 30 18.96 36.54 20.89
N VAL A 31 18.41 36.92 19.75
CA VAL A 31 17.09 36.50 19.23
C VAL A 31 17.23 35.15 18.52
N ALA A 32 18.25 34.95 17.69
CA ALA A 32 18.56 33.66 17.07
C ALA A 32 18.68 32.57 18.14
N GLU A 33 19.52 32.78 19.15
CA GLU A 33 19.67 31.81 20.23
C GLU A 33 18.35 31.58 20.99
N ARG A 34 17.57 32.64 21.24
CA ARG A 34 16.28 32.56 21.93
C ARG A 34 15.23 31.80 21.13
N GLU A 35 15.08 32.08 19.84
CA GLU A 35 14.13 31.41 18.94
C GLU A 35 14.55 29.97 18.64
N LEU A 36 15.85 29.70 18.46
CA LEU A 36 16.38 28.34 18.34
C LEU A 36 16.10 27.52 19.61
N ARG A 37 16.34 28.09 20.80
CA ARG A 37 16.00 27.46 22.09
C ARG A 37 14.49 27.32 22.28
N ALA A 38 13.69 28.32 21.90
CA ALA A 38 12.24 28.29 22.01
C ALA A 38 11.59 27.27 21.06
N PHE A 39 12.12 27.09 19.84
CA PHE A 39 11.73 26.01 18.95
C PHE A 39 12.17 24.65 19.49
N ALA A 40 13.43 24.51 19.93
CA ALA A 40 13.95 23.28 20.51
C ALA A 40 13.19 22.82 21.77
N ALA A 41 12.57 23.77 22.50
CA ALA A 41 11.72 23.50 23.65
C ALA A 41 10.28 23.08 23.28
N ARG A 42 9.84 23.24 22.03
CA ARG A 42 8.52 22.75 21.60
C ARG A 42 8.52 21.22 21.57
N PRO A 43 7.45 20.56 22.05
CA PRO A 43 7.40 19.12 22.05
C PRO A 43 7.34 18.59 20.60
N SER A 44 7.99 17.45 20.35
CA SER A 44 8.01 16.83 19.02
C SER A 44 6.62 16.38 18.52
N SER A 45 5.61 16.39 19.39
CA SER A 45 4.18 16.26 19.03
C SER A 45 3.69 17.40 18.14
N GLU A 46 4.14 18.64 18.38
CA GLU A 46 3.73 19.83 17.63
C GLU A 46 4.58 20.07 16.37
N THR A 47 5.87 19.75 16.44
CA THR A 47 6.85 20.08 15.39
C THR A 47 7.17 18.92 14.46
N GLY A 48 6.87 17.67 14.87
CA GLY A 48 7.33 16.45 14.19
C GLY A 48 8.83 16.17 14.31
N VAL A 49 9.58 17.01 15.04
CA VAL A 49 11.05 17.03 15.04
C VAL A 49 11.56 17.36 16.44
N ARG A 50 12.60 16.65 16.88
CA ARG A 50 13.29 16.88 18.16
C ARG A 50 14.69 17.41 17.91
N VAL A 51 15.00 18.56 18.50
CA VAL A 51 16.35 19.14 18.49
C VAL A 51 17.13 18.59 19.68
N ARG A 52 18.38 18.19 19.48
CA ARG A 52 19.31 17.74 20.53
C ARG A 52 20.62 18.50 20.46
N ASN A 53 21.36 18.50 21.56
CA ASN A 53 22.76 18.97 21.63
C ASN A 53 22.99 20.38 21.04
N LEU A 54 22.00 21.29 21.16
CA LEU A 54 22.09 22.64 20.59
C LEU A 54 23.23 23.43 21.25
N GLN A 55 24.25 23.71 20.45
CA GLN A 55 25.38 24.58 20.79
C GLN A 55 25.30 25.85 19.94
N HIS A 56 25.41 27.01 20.58
CA HIS A 56 25.47 28.31 19.91
C HIS A 56 26.60 29.17 20.49
N SER A 57 27.34 29.83 19.61
CA SER A 57 28.38 30.79 19.95
C SER A 57 28.08 32.09 19.22
N GLY A 58 27.59 33.08 19.98
CA GLY A 58 27.30 34.41 19.50
C GLY A 58 28.55 35.28 19.31
N GLY A 59 28.49 36.20 18.35
CA GLY A 59 29.54 37.18 18.09
C GLY A 59 29.02 38.41 17.35
N LEU A 60 29.79 39.51 17.35
CA LEU A 60 29.35 40.84 16.91
C LEU A 60 28.96 40.91 15.42
N PHE A 61 29.69 40.20 14.56
CA PHE A 61 29.48 40.19 13.10
C PHE A 61 29.24 38.78 12.52
N ALA A 62 29.40 37.76 13.35
CA ALA A 62 29.13 36.38 12.98
C ALA A 62 28.75 35.56 14.22
N SER A 63 27.93 34.53 14.02
CA SER A 63 27.66 33.48 15.00
C SER A 63 27.83 32.12 14.36
N LYS A 64 28.10 31.09 15.17
CA LYS A 64 28.19 29.70 14.72
C LYS A 64 27.53 28.76 15.72
N GLY A 65 27.14 27.58 15.26
CA GLY A 65 26.57 26.57 16.13
C GLY A 65 26.40 25.22 15.48
N SER A 66 25.91 24.27 16.27
CA SER A 66 25.53 22.95 15.82
C SER A 66 24.34 22.42 16.63
N PHE A 67 23.65 21.43 16.07
CA PHE A 67 22.62 20.67 16.77
C PHE A 67 22.36 19.34 16.06
N GLY A 68 21.99 18.33 16.85
CA GLY A 68 21.38 17.11 16.34
C GLY A 68 19.90 17.36 16.05
N LEU A 69 19.39 16.77 14.98
CA LEU A 69 17.99 16.85 14.59
C LEU A 69 17.43 15.45 14.34
N GLU A 70 16.48 15.02 15.16
CA GLU A 70 15.76 13.75 15.01
C GLU A 70 14.36 14.02 14.47
N ILE A 71 14.00 13.36 13.37
CA ILE A 71 12.63 13.30 12.89
C ILE A 71 11.89 12.28 13.76
N VAL A 72 10.85 12.73 14.45
CA VAL A 72 10.07 11.88 15.34
C VAL A 72 8.80 11.46 14.60
N ASP A 73 8.79 10.25 14.06
CA ASP A 73 7.52 9.63 13.66
C ASP A 73 6.76 9.29 14.94
N GLN A 74 5.66 10.00 15.19
CA GLN A 74 4.79 9.77 16.34
C GLN A 74 4.01 8.44 16.23
N CYS A 75 4.11 7.77 15.07
CA CYS A 75 3.21 6.71 14.63
C CYS A 75 3.93 5.48 14.07
N GLY A 76 5.23 5.35 14.29
CA GLY A 76 6.03 4.25 13.74
C GLY A 76 7.13 3.77 14.67
N ASP A 77 7.34 2.45 14.72
CA ASP A 77 8.37 1.77 15.53
C ASP A 77 9.77 1.79 14.88
N GLY A 78 9.97 2.61 13.84
CA GLY A 78 11.26 2.72 13.16
C GLY A 78 12.24 3.64 13.91
N PRO A 79 13.56 3.41 13.80
CA PRO A 79 14.54 4.34 14.35
C PRO A 79 14.33 5.74 13.76
N PRO A 80 14.35 6.81 14.58
CA PRO A 80 14.15 8.17 14.10
C PRO A 80 15.28 8.55 13.15
N ALA A 81 14.94 9.13 12.00
CA ALA A 81 15.95 9.64 11.08
C ALA A 81 16.67 10.83 11.74
N ALA A 82 17.99 10.74 11.85
CA ALA A 82 18.80 11.72 12.57
C ALA A 82 19.85 12.35 11.65
N LEU A 83 20.03 13.67 11.79
CA LEU A 83 21.13 14.42 11.18
C LEU A 83 21.88 15.20 12.27
N GLU A 84 23.18 15.42 12.08
CA GLU A 84 23.93 16.47 12.79
C GLU A 84 24.13 17.65 11.85
N LEU A 85 23.77 18.85 12.30
CA LEU A 85 23.86 20.08 11.52
C LEU A 85 24.89 21.03 12.13
N GLU A 86 25.71 21.61 11.27
CA GLU A 86 26.67 22.69 11.58
C GLU A 86 26.27 23.93 10.78
N TYR A 87 26.30 25.11 11.39
CA TYR A 87 25.95 26.36 10.71
C TYR A 87 26.82 27.55 11.14
N SER A 88 26.92 28.52 10.23
CA SER A 88 27.47 29.85 10.47
C SER A 88 26.55 30.92 9.90
N LEU A 89 26.49 32.05 10.61
CA LEU A 89 25.64 33.20 10.33
C LEU A 89 26.52 34.42 10.17
N ALA A 90 26.38 35.18 9.09
CA ALA A 90 27.03 36.48 8.92
C ALA A 90 26.02 37.60 9.18
N HIS A 91 26.30 38.38 10.23
CA HIS A 91 25.44 39.46 10.72
C HIS A 91 25.81 40.77 10.02
N LEU A 92 24.92 41.24 9.14
CA LEU A 92 25.11 42.53 8.45
C LEU A 92 24.69 43.71 9.35
N ILE A 93 25.41 44.83 9.23
CA ILE A 93 25.32 45.98 10.16
C ILE A 93 23.96 46.70 10.11
N LEU A 94 23.23 46.62 8.98
CA LEU A 94 21.94 47.30 8.81
C LEU A 94 20.77 46.45 9.35
N PRO A 95 19.82 47.02 10.13
CA PRO A 95 18.74 46.26 10.77
C PRO A 95 17.83 45.45 9.85
N THR A 96 17.70 45.85 8.58
CA THR A 96 16.84 45.21 7.57
C THR A 96 17.59 44.30 6.60
N SER A 97 18.91 44.18 6.74
CA SER A 97 19.70 43.31 5.86
C SER A 97 19.46 41.82 6.16
N PRO A 98 19.32 40.97 5.13
CA PRO A 98 19.14 39.55 5.33
C PRO A 98 20.41 38.91 5.93
N ILE A 99 20.22 37.97 6.86
CA ILE A 99 21.34 37.25 7.48
C ILE A 99 21.81 36.17 6.53
N ARG A 100 23.09 36.16 6.16
CA ARG A 100 23.64 35.09 5.31
C ARG A 100 23.92 33.86 6.16
N VAL A 101 23.56 32.69 5.63
CA VAL A 101 23.71 31.39 6.29
C VAL A 101 24.59 30.51 5.42
N GLU A 102 25.65 29.94 6.00
CA GLU A 102 26.31 28.77 5.44
C GLU A 102 26.10 27.61 6.40
N TRP A 103 25.62 26.47 5.90
CA TRP A 103 25.28 25.33 6.72
C TRP A 103 25.68 24.02 6.07
N SER A 104 25.79 22.98 6.88
CA SER A 104 25.90 21.63 6.40
C SER A 104 25.20 20.64 7.32
N ALA A 105 24.72 19.55 6.75
CA ALA A 105 24.11 18.45 7.46
C ALA A 105 24.82 17.14 7.09
N ARG A 106 25.10 16.29 8.09
CA ARG A 106 25.55 14.92 7.89
C ARG A 106 24.53 13.96 8.52
N PRO A 107 24.30 12.77 7.95
CA PRO A 107 23.56 11.71 8.65
C PRO A 107 24.15 11.42 10.03
N SER A 108 23.31 11.07 10.99
CA SER A 108 23.72 10.57 12.30
C SER A 108 22.90 9.34 12.72
N GLY A 109 23.30 8.69 13.82
CA GLY A 109 22.67 7.45 14.29
C GLY A 109 22.78 6.28 13.30
N GLU A 110 21.79 5.39 13.31
CA GLU A 110 21.79 4.16 12.49
C GLU A 110 21.79 4.43 10.98
N ILE A 111 21.15 5.52 10.54
CA ILE A 111 21.16 5.92 9.12
C ILE A 111 22.56 6.30 8.65
N ALA A 112 23.39 6.89 9.52
CA ALA A 112 24.77 7.19 9.18
C ALA A 112 25.61 5.93 8.95
N ALA A 113 25.42 4.89 9.77
CA ALA A 113 26.09 3.61 9.59
C ALA A 113 25.71 2.98 8.23
N ALA A 114 24.41 2.86 7.95
CA ALA A 114 23.90 2.29 6.70
C ALA A 114 24.33 3.07 5.44
N LEU A 115 24.40 4.41 5.52
CA LEU A 115 24.89 5.23 4.40
C LEU A 115 26.42 5.19 4.27
N ALA A 116 27.16 5.06 5.37
CA ALA A 116 28.62 4.99 5.36
C ALA A 116 29.15 3.65 4.79
N GLU A 117 28.42 2.56 4.98
CA GLU A 117 28.71 1.27 4.31
C GLU A 117 28.65 1.38 2.78
N VAL A 118 27.74 2.20 2.25
CA VAL A 118 27.50 2.33 0.80
C VAL A 118 28.32 3.47 0.17
N PHE A 119 28.30 4.66 0.75
CA PHE A 119 28.88 5.88 0.16
C PHE A 119 30.10 6.42 0.92
N GLY A 120 30.55 5.72 1.96
CA GLY A 120 31.60 6.20 2.87
C GLY A 120 31.10 7.25 3.88
N PRO A 121 31.91 7.54 4.93
CA PRO A 121 31.50 8.41 6.04
C PRO A 121 31.47 9.91 5.70
N SER A 122 31.83 10.29 4.48
CA SER A 122 31.99 11.69 4.04
C SER A 122 30.72 12.33 3.49
N LEU A 123 29.59 11.61 3.43
CA LEU A 123 28.32 12.13 2.90
C LEU A 123 27.86 13.37 3.71
N LYS A 124 27.86 14.51 3.03
CA LYS A 124 27.59 15.83 3.61
C LYS A 124 26.76 16.65 2.62
N LEU A 125 25.57 17.05 3.05
CA LEU A 125 24.76 18.04 2.35
C LEU A 125 25.24 19.43 2.76
N GLU A 126 25.55 20.29 1.80
CA GLU A 126 25.99 21.67 2.07
C GLU A 126 25.03 22.68 1.43
N GLY A 127 24.88 23.84 2.08
CA GLY A 127 24.03 24.91 1.57
C GLY A 127 24.52 26.30 1.92
N LYS A 128 24.23 27.23 1.02
CA LYS A 128 24.47 28.68 1.19
C LYS A 128 23.17 29.42 0.92
N GLY A 129 22.81 30.32 1.82
CA GLY A 129 21.47 30.89 1.86
C GLY A 129 21.38 32.21 2.60
N ASP A 130 20.15 32.69 2.75
CA ASP A 130 19.81 33.90 3.48
C ASP A 130 18.51 33.74 4.27
N VAL A 131 18.39 34.53 5.35
CA VAL A 131 17.17 34.72 6.13
C VAL A 131 16.69 36.14 5.94
N SER A 132 15.49 36.31 5.38
CA SER A 132 14.87 37.62 5.27
C SER A 132 14.33 38.11 6.60
N PHE A 133 14.15 39.43 6.74
CA PHE A 133 13.57 40.06 7.94
C PHE A 133 12.16 39.51 8.30
N GLY A 134 11.42 38.95 7.33
CA GLY A 134 10.10 38.33 7.54
C GLY A 134 10.13 36.91 8.09
N GLY A 135 11.32 36.33 8.33
CA GLY A 135 11.49 34.94 8.72
C GLY A 135 11.30 33.93 7.59
N GLU A 136 11.58 34.35 6.35
CA GLU A 136 11.67 33.45 5.20
C GLU A 136 13.12 33.03 5.01
N PHE A 137 13.39 31.72 5.07
CA PHE A 137 14.71 31.14 4.78
C PHE A 137 14.78 30.74 3.31
N ARG A 138 15.91 31.03 2.66
CA ARG A 138 16.23 30.57 1.31
C ARG A 138 17.63 29.98 1.27
N SER A 139 17.83 28.88 0.54
CA SER A 139 19.16 28.27 0.38
C SER A 139 19.33 27.68 -1.01
N ALA A 140 20.47 27.92 -1.64
CA ALA A 140 21.03 26.97 -2.57
C ALA A 140 21.60 25.78 -1.79
N MET A 141 21.53 24.58 -2.36
CA MET A 141 21.95 23.33 -1.73
C MET A 141 22.70 22.48 -2.76
N ALA A 142 23.70 21.72 -2.33
CA ALA A 142 24.47 20.84 -3.20
C ALA A 142 24.90 19.54 -2.50
N LEU A 143 24.95 18.46 -3.26
CA LEU A 143 25.66 17.22 -2.95
C LEU A 143 26.77 17.01 -4.00
N PRO A 144 27.95 16.52 -3.58
CA PRO A 144 29.02 16.14 -4.50
C PRO A 144 28.60 14.92 -5.34
N GLU A 145 29.46 14.53 -6.29
CA GLU A 145 29.34 13.22 -6.95
C GLU A 145 29.41 12.10 -5.89
N LEU A 146 28.50 11.13 -5.98
CA LEU A 146 28.52 9.93 -5.14
C LEU A 146 28.84 8.73 -6.04
N ALA A 147 29.97 8.08 -5.79
CA ALA A 147 30.39 6.90 -6.54
C ALA A 147 30.65 5.73 -5.58
N VAL A 148 30.20 4.54 -5.99
CA VAL A 148 30.37 3.28 -5.25
C VAL A 148 30.87 2.23 -6.24
N ASP A 149 31.87 1.45 -5.83
CA ASP A 149 32.46 0.37 -6.61
C ASP A 149 32.61 -0.82 -5.67
N ALA A 150 31.76 -1.84 -5.84
CA ALA A 150 31.67 -3.01 -4.97
C ALA A 150 31.21 -4.24 -5.77
N ASP A 151 31.83 -5.40 -5.52
CA ASP A 151 31.45 -6.70 -6.10
C ASP A 151 31.20 -6.68 -7.63
N GLY A 152 32.09 -6.02 -8.37
CA GLY A 152 32.01 -5.89 -9.83
C GLY A 152 30.87 -4.99 -10.34
N SER A 153 30.22 -4.27 -9.43
CA SER A 153 29.12 -3.34 -9.69
C SER A 153 29.51 -1.92 -9.31
N LYS A 154 29.31 -0.99 -10.25
CA LYS A 154 29.61 0.43 -10.09
C LYS A 154 28.34 1.26 -10.16
N LEU A 155 28.10 2.07 -9.15
CA LEU A 155 27.07 3.12 -9.11
C LEU A 155 27.76 4.49 -9.16
N THR A 156 27.20 5.43 -9.90
CA THR A 156 27.67 6.82 -9.96
C THR A 156 26.47 7.76 -10.09
N ILE A 157 26.26 8.58 -9.08
CA ILE A 157 25.25 9.64 -9.03
C ILE A 157 26.00 10.95 -9.26
N ALA A 158 25.71 11.64 -10.36
CA ALA A 158 26.36 12.90 -10.69
C ALA A 158 26.13 13.96 -9.59
N PRO A 159 27.00 14.98 -9.46
CA PRO A 159 26.76 16.11 -8.57
C PRO A 159 25.35 16.66 -8.75
N SER A 160 24.69 16.91 -7.64
CA SER A 160 23.29 17.32 -7.63
C SER A 160 23.10 18.57 -6.79
N SER A 161 22.15 19.40 -7.18
CA SER A 161 21.95 20.70 -6.55
C SER A 161 20.50 21.12 -6.60
N GLY A 162 20.15 22.05 -5.72
CA GLY A 162 18.77 22.46 -5.55
C GLY A 162 18.64 23.85 -4.96
N ARG A 163 17.40 24.30 -4.90
CA ARG A 163 17.00 25.46 -4.11
C ARG A 163 15.93 25.07 -3.12
N LEU A 164 15.89 25.84 -2.04
CA LEU A 164 14.93 25.75 -0.98
C LEU A 164 14.47 27.16 -0.63
N ALA A 165 13.16 27.33 -0.44
CA ALA A 165 12.58 28.46 0.28
C ALA A 165 11.56 27.94 1.30
N PHE A 166 11.56 28.49 2.51
CA PHE A 166 10.66 28.11 3.59
C PHE A 166 10.08 29.35 4.27
N GLY A 167 8.76 29.36 4.45
CA GLY A 167 8.05 30.43 5.15
C GLY A 167 6.98 29.89 6.11
N LYS A 168 6.12 30.80 6.61
CA LYS A 168 5.13 30.48 7.66
C LYS A 168 4.23 29.28 7.32
N THR A 169 3.68 29.24 6.11
CA THR A 169 2.91 28.10 5.56
C THR A 169 3.49 27.58 4.25
N ALA A 170 4.20 28.42 3.51
CA ALA A 170 4.78 28.08 2.23
C ALA A 170 6.06 27.23 2.36
N LEU A 171 6.31 26.40 1.35
CA LEU A 171 7.52 25.59 1.19
C LEU A 171 7.75 25.41 -0.30
N ALA A 172 8.90 25.86 -0.80
CA ALA A 172 9.36 25.58 -2.15
C ALA A 172 10.69 24.83 -2.13
N VAL A 173 10.81 23.77 -2.91
CA VAL A 173 12.01 22.93 -3.05
C VAL A 173 12.17 22.60 -4.53
N SER A 174 13.34 22.87 -5.08
CA SER A 174 13.76 22.27 -6.36
C SER A 174 15.05 21.48 -6.16
N TRP A 175 15.18 20.33 -6.83
CA TRP A 175 16.36 19.47 -6.78
C TRP A 175 16.60 18.83 -8.14
N GLY A 176 17.81 18.97 -8.67
CA GLY A 176 18.24 18.41 -9.95
C GLY A 176 19.44 17.47 -9.78
N ILE A 177 19.34 16.31 -10.42
CA ILE A 177 20.44 15.35 -10.63
C ILE A 177 20.61 15.21 -12.14
N GLU A 178 21.76 15.58 -12.70
CA GLU A 178 21.92 15.53 -14.18
C GLU A 178 21.99 14.11 -14.73
N ARG A 179 22.49 13.14 -13.96
CA ARG A 179 22.61 11.73 -14.38
C ARG A 179 22.78 10.78 -13.19
N VAL A 180 22.27 9.56 -13.33
CA VAL A 180 22.66 8.40 -12.51
C VAL A 180 23.04 7.26 -13.45
N LEU A 181 24.15 6.59 -13.16
CA LEU A 181 24.66 5.45 -13.91
C LEU A 181 24.90 4.29 -12.95
N ALA A 182 24.39 3.11 -13.28
CA ALA A 182 24.78 1.85 -12.65
C ALA A 182 25.21 0.83 -13.70
N ARG A 183 26.25 0.05 -13.41
CA ARG A 183 26.74 -1.02 -14.28
C ARG A 183 27.35 -2.13 -13.44
N GLY A 184 26.90 -3.35 -13.62
CA GLY A 184 27.40 -4.53 -12.90
C GLY A 184 26.72 -5.80 -13.39
N ASN A 185 27.36 -6.95 -13.21
CA ASN A 185 26.77 -8.27 -13.47
C ASN A 185 26.13 -8.47 -14.87
N GLY A 186 26.65 -7.79 -15.90
CA GLY A 186 26.12 -7.83 -17.27
C GLY A 186 24.99 -6.84 -17.56
N GLU A 187 24.49 -6.12 -16.54
CA GLU A 187 23.45 -5.11 -16.67
C GLU A 187 24.02 -3.69 -16.68
N ALA A 188 23.33 -2.80 -17.39
CA ALA A 188 23.57 -1.36 -17.37
C ALA A 188 22.24 -0.64 -17.17
N PHE A 189 22.25 0.36 -16.31
CA PHE A 189 21.15 1.26 -16.03
C PHE A 189 21.62 2.72 -16.15
N GLU A 190 20.86 3.52 -16.88
CA GLU A 190 21.06 4.96 -17.00
C GLU A 190 19.76 5.68 -16.63
N LEU A 191 19.87 6.61 -15.70
CA LEU A 191 18.91 7.68 -15.49
C LEU A 191 19.52 8.96 -16.06
N GLY A 192 18.80 9.61 -16.97
CA GLY A 192 19.10 10.98 -17.40
C GLY A 192 18.78 11.98 -16.30
N ARG A 193 18.56 13.25 -16.69
CA ARG A 193 18.21 14.29 -15.72
C ARG A 193 16.96 13.91 -14.94
N VAL A 194 17.08 13.92 -13.62
CA VAL A 194 15.97 13.87 -12.66
C VAL A 194 15.79 15.27 -12.10
N ALA A 195 14.59 15.82 -12.21
CA ALA A 195 14.21 17.08 -11.57
C ALA A 195 12.98 16.85 -10.68
N LEU A 196 13.09 17.28 -9.43
CA LEU A 196 11.99 17.36 -8.48
C LEU A 196 11.75 18.82 -8.16
N ASP A 197 10.51 19.27 -8.33
CA ASP A 197 10.06 20.63 -8.01
C ASP A 197 8.84 20.55 -7.09
N LEU A 198 8.77 21.48 -6.15
CA LEU A 198 7.69 21.61 -5.18
C LEU A 198 7.56 23.10 -4.87
N ASP A 199 6.37 23.65 -4.97
CA ASP A 199 6.04 25.04 -4.65
C ASP A 199 4.66 25.06 -3.98
N LEU A 200 4.65 24.82 -2.67
CA LEU A 200 3.46 24.81 -1.84
C LEU A 200 3.23 26.20 -1.24
N LYS A 201 2.05 26.76 -1.47
CA LYS A 201 1.55 27.99 -0.83
C LYS A 201 1.13 27.71 0.63
N ASN A 202 0.53 26.54 0.86
CA ASN A 202 0.20 26.06 2.19
C ASN A 202 0.48 24.56 2.33
N ARG A 203 1.59 24.21 2.97
CA ARG A 203 2.02 22.81 3.21
C ARG A 203 1.05 21.99 4.07
N TYR A 204 0.17 22.62 4.84
CA TYR A 204 -0.82 21.93 5.67
C TYR A 204 -2.05 21.50 4.87
N LEU A 205 -2.39 22.26 3.82
CA LEU A 205 -3.43 21.93 2.84
C LEU A 205 -2.88 21.14 1.64
N GLY A 206 -1.57 21.22 1.39
CA GLY A 206 -0.96 20.74 0.16
C GLY A 206 -1.23 21.62 -1.06
N THR A 207 -1.69 22.87 -0.87
CA THR A 207 -2.04 23.79 -1.96
C THR A 207 -0.79 24.40 -2.59
N GLY A 208 -0.75 24.46 -3.93
CA GLY A 208 0.44 24.75 -4.73
C GLY A 208 0.69 23.70 -5.82
N THR A 209 1.94 23.54 -6.24
CA THR A 209 2.36 22.57 -7.27
C THR A 209 3.49 21.65 -6.80
N THR A 210 3.57 20.46 -7.38
CA THR A 210 4.71 19.54 -7.23
C THR A 210 4.94 18.80 -8.55
N SER A 211 6.17 18.60 -9.00
CA SER A 211 6.48 17.71 -10.13
C SER A 211 7.73 16.88 -9.93
N LEU A 212 7.76 15.71 -10.56
CA LEU A 212 8.94 14.88 -10.74
C LEU A 212 9.05 14.57 -12.23
N SER A 213 10.14 14.96 -12.87
CA SER A 213 10.45 14.60 -14.25
C SER A 213 11.76 13.85 -14.37
N ILE A 214 11.78 12.89 -15.29
CA ILE A 214 12.94 12.09 -15.66
C ILE A 214 13.05 12.14 -17.18
N ASP A 215 14.09 12.80 -17.68
CA ASP A 215 14.24 13.04 -19.12
C ASP A 215 14.48 11.73 -19.90
N LYS A 216 15.20 10.78 -19.30
CA LYS A 216 15.52 9.46 -19.89
C LYS A 216 15.70 8.39 -18.81
N ILE A 217 15.23 7.18 -19.10
CA ILE A 217 15.52 5.93 -18.41
C ILE A 217 16.01 4.95 -19.49
N ALA A 218 17.13 4.27 -19.27
CA ALA A 218 17.59 3.21 -20.17
C ALA A 218 18.16 2.03 -19.38
N THR A 219 17.89 0.83 -19.86
CA THR A 219 18.37 -0.44 -19.30
C THR A 219 18.90 -1.34 -20.42
N SER A 220 19.52 -2.46 -20.08
CA SER A 220 19.86 -3.52 -21.04
C SER A 220 18.65 -4.09 -21.83
N HIS A 221 17.41 -3.83 -21.38
CA HIS A 221 16.19 -4.45 -21.91
C HIS A 221 15.16 -3.46 -22.48
N GLY A 222 15.44 -2.16 -22.44
CA GLY A 222 14.55 -1.13 -22.99
C GLY A 222 14.83 0.28 -22.50
N SER A 223 13.98 1.22 -22.88
CA SER A 223 14.12 2.64 -22.54
C SER A 223 12.78 3.35 -22.39
N ALA A 224 12.79 4.49 -21.70
CA ALA A 224 11.68 5.41 -21.56
C ALA A 224 12.20 6.86 -21.55
N GLU A 225 11.44 7.80 -22.10
CA GLU A 225 11.85 9.20 -22.27
C GLU A 225 10.71 10.17 -21.91
N GLY A 226 11.09 11.29 -21.29
CA GLY A 226 10.17 12.37 -20.93
C GLY A 226 9.07 11.92 -19.96
N PHE A 227 9.42 11.13 -18.94
CA PHE A 227 8.51 10.85 -17.84
C PHE A 227 8.29 12.13 -17.02
N ARG A 228 7.03 12.48 -16.73
CA ARG A 228 6.68 13.61 -15.86
C ARG A 228 5.41 13.32 -15.07
N HIS A 229 5.57 13.20 -13.76
CA HIS A 229 4.50 13.35 -12.79
C HIS A 229 4.37 14.83 -12.42
N ALA A 230 3.16 15.37 -12.35
CA ALA A 230 2.88 16.64 -11.70
C ALA A 230 1.55 16.63 -10.97
N THR A 231 1.48 17.28 -9.81
CA THR A 231 0.27 17.55 -9.05
C THR A 231 0.14 19.06 -8.85
N GLU A 232 -1.07 19.58 -8.97
CA GLU A 232 -1.46 20.97 -8.67
C GLU A 232 -2.71 20.94 -7.80
N VAL A 233 -2.75 21.74 -6.74
CA VAL A 233 -3.90 21.90 -5.87
C VAL A 233 -4.19 23.39 -5.69
N VAL A 234 -5.34 23.83 -6.21
CA VAL A 234 -5.80 25.22 -6.21
C VAL A 234 -6.91 25.40 -5.18
N GLU A 235 -6.87 26.53 -4.47
CA GLU A 235 -7.96 26.99 -3.60
C GLU A 235 -8.86 27.96 -4.39
N GLU A 236 -10.16 27.66 -4.45
CA GLU A 236 -11.18 28.56 -5.01
C GLU A 236 -12.25 28.79 -3.93
N GLY A 237 -12.09 29.89 -3.17
CA GLY A 237 -12.95 30.19 -2.02
C GLY A 237 -12.88 29.13 -0.92
N ASP A 238 -13.99 28.43 -0.70
CA ASP A 238 -14.14 27.32 0.24
C ASP A 238 -13.92 25.92 -0.39
N ARG A 239 -13.57 25.86 -1.68
CA ARG A 239 -13.31 24.62 -2.41
C ARG A 239 -11.82 24.41 -2.75
N LEU A 240 -11.46 23.14 -2.90
CA LEU A 240 -10.17 22.66 -3.37
C LEU A 240 -10.33 21.92 -4.70
N HIS A 241 -9.44 22.22 -5.65
CA HIS A 241 -9.38 21.58 -6.96
C HIS A 241 -7.97 21.01 -7.17
N THR A 242 -7.88 19.68 -7.25
CA THR A 242 -6.64 18.94 -7.47
C THR A 242 -6.59 18.44 -8.92
N ARG A 243 -5.46 18.67 -9.58
CA ARG A 243 -5.11 18.07 -10.87
C ARG A 243 -3.83 17.25 -10.68
N VAL A 244 -3.82 16.02 -11.19
CA VAL A 244 -2.63 15.17 -11.28
C VAL A 244 -2.43 14.83 -12.74
N THR A 245 -1.22 15.00 -13.27
CA THR A 245 -0.86 14.64 -14.64
C THR A 245 0.32 13.70 -14.63
N GLU A 246 0.16 12.52 -15.23
CA GLU A 246 1.24 11.61 -15.57
C GLU A 246 1.47 11.70 -17.08
N ASN A 247 2.71 11.88 -17.51
CA ASN A 247 3.07 11.87 -18.92
C ASN A 247 4.32 11.01 -19.15
N LEU A 248 4.38 10.37 -20.32
CA LEU A 248 5.54 9.63 -20.82
C LEU A 248 5.59 9.82 -22.34
N ARG A 249 6.65 10.45 -22.85
CA ARG A 249 6.76 10.84 -24.27
C ARG A 249 6.99 9.62 -25.15
N ALA A 250 7.91 8.75 -24.77
CA ALA A 250 8.21 7.53 -25.50
C ALA A 250 8.70 6.42 -24.55
N ALA A 251 8.48 5.17 -24.91
CA ALA A 251 9.17 4.03 -24.33
C ALA A 251 9.28 2.88 -25.32
N ALA A 252 10.24 1.99 -25.09
CA ALA A 252 10.44 0.77 -25.86
C ALA A 252 10.87 -0.37 -24.94
N PHE A 253 10.08 -1.44 -24.86
CA PHE A 253 10.33 -2.61 -24.01
C PHE A 253 9.79 -3.87 -24.69
N GLY A 254 10.55 -4.97 -24.71
CA GLY A 254 10.08 -6.26 -25.23
C GLY A 254 9.69 -6.27 -26.71
N GLY A 255 10.19 -5.33 -27.51
CA GLY A 255 9.84 -5.14 -28.93
C GLY A 255 8.64 -4.21 -29.17
N GLU A 256 7.87 -3.90 -28.14
CA GLU A 256 6.77 -2.92 -28.21
C GLU A 256 7.27 -1.49 -28.03
N THR A 257 6.56 -0.53 -28.65
CA THR A 257 6.83 0.91 -28.48
C THR A 257 5.60 1.63 -27.97
N VAL A 258 5.79 2.52 -26.99
CA VAL A 258 4.76 3.39 -26.42
C VAL A 258 5.10 4.82 -26.78
N LYS A 259 4.11 5.64 -27.13
CA LYS A 259 4.29 7.08 -27.43
C LYS A 259 3.15 7.93 -26.87
N ASP A 260 3.50 9.14 -26.43
CA ASP A 260 2.60 10.21 -26.00
C ASP A 260 1.54 9.75 -24.99
N LEU A 261 1.94 8.88 -24.07
CA LEU A 261 1.09 8.41 -22.98
C LEU A 261 0.86 9.56 -22.00
N SER A 262 -0.40 9.90 -21.76
CA SER A 262 -0.83 11.06 -20.99
C SER A 262 -2.09 10.73 -20.21
N LEU A 263 -2.03 10.85 -18.89
CA LEU A 263 -3.13 10.63 -17.95
C LEU A 263 -3.30 11.88 -17.10
N GLU A 264 -4.45 12.55 -17.19
CA GLU A 264 -4.87 13.57 -16.23
C GLU A 264 -5.94 12.97 -15.33
N LEU A 265 -5.72 13.05 -14.01
CA LEU A 265 -6.73 12.84 -12.98
C LEU A 265 -7.13 14.20 -12.40
N ALA A 266 -8.42 14.40 -12.18
CA ALA A 266 -8.95 15.61 -11.55
C ALA A 266 -9.83 15.24 -10.35
N ILE A 267 -9.69 16.00 -9.26
CA ILE A 267 -10.60 16.00 -8.13
C ILE A 267 -11.05 17.44 -7.94
N ARG A 268 -12.34 17.73 -7.98
CA ARG A 268 -12.87 19.10 -7.96
C ARG A 268 -13.92 19.27 -6.89
N ASP A 269 -14.10 20.53 -6.48
CA ASP A 269 -15.16 20.97 -5.59
C ASP A 269 -15.05 20.33 -4.20
N VAL A 270 -13.86 19.95 -3.73
CA VAL A 270 -13.72 19.33 -2.40
C VAL A 270 -13.84 20.41 -1.32
N ASP A 271 -14.67 20.17 -0.30
CA ASP A 271 -14.85 21.09 0.84
C ASP A 271 -13.52 21.29 1.61
N LYS A 272 -13.00 22.53 1.59
CA LYS A 272 -11.68 22.86 2.15
C LYS A 272 -11.62 22.63 3.65
N GLN A 273 -12.61 23.10 4.41
CA GLN A 273 -12.64 23.01 5.87
C GLN A 273 -12.68 21.55 6.34
N SER A 274 -13.36 20.67 5.60
CA SER A 274 -13.36 19.24 5.85
C SER A 274 -11.99 18.62 5.60
N VAL A 275 -11.29 19.01 4.53
CA VAL A 275 -9.91 18.55 4.25
C VAL A 275 -8.92 19.07 5.30
N GLU A 276 -9.02 20.32 5.75
CA GLU A 276 -8.22 20.86 6.86
C GLU A 276 -8.41 20.04 8.13
N THR A 277 -9.67 19.80 8.51
CA THR A 277 -10.03 19.05 9.71
C THR A 277 -9.53 17.61 9.64
N LEU A 278 -9.77 16.91 8.52
CA LEU A 278 -9.34 15.53 8.33
C LEU A 278 -7.81 15.39 8.25
N SER A 279 -7.11 16.33 7.60
CA SER A 279 -5.65 16.28 7.46
C SER A 279 -4.96 16.55 8.80
N ARG A 280 -5.48 17.51 9.59
CA ARG A 280 -5.03 17.76 10.95
C ARG A 280 -5.24 16.52 11.84
N LEU A 281 -6.46 16.00 11.91
CA LEU A 281 -6.77 14.79 12.69
C LEU A 281 -5.93 13.58 12.26
N ALA A 282 -5.64 13.41 10.96
CA ALA A 282 -4.76 12.35 10.46
C ALA A 282 -3.29 12.51 10.92
N GLY A 283 -2.85 13.75 11.16
CA GLY A 283 -1.57 14.07 11.78
C GLY A 283 -1.60 13.71 13.27
N ASP A 284 -2.49 14.36 14.01
CA ASP A 284 -2.57 14.33 15.47
C ASP A 284 -2.85 12.91 16.04
N THR A 285 -3.59 12.07 15.31
CA THR A 285 -4.14 10.79 15.83
C THR A 285 -3.58 9.55 15.14
N CYS A 286 -2.41 9.66 14.50
CA CYS A 286 -1.75 8.59 13.76
C CYS A 286 -2.63 7.94 12.68
N GLY A 287 -3.18 8.76 11.79
CA GLY A 287 -4.06 8.28 10.72
C GLY A 287 -5.38 7.73 11.23
N PHE A 288 -6.01 8.44 12.19
CA PHE A 288 -7.32 8.11 12.79
C PHE A 288 -7.34 6.86 13.68
N GLN A 289 -6.16 6.35 14.05
CA GLN A 289 -6.02 5.19 14.93
C GLN A 289 -6.32 5.56 16.39
N ASN A 290 -5.67 6.61 16.89
CA ASN A 290 -5.67 7.03 18.29
C ASN A 290 -6.55 8.29 18.51
N MET A 291 -7.79 8.27 18.03
CA MET A 291 -8.73 9.40 18.21
C MET A 291 -9.45 9.32 19.57
N THR A 292 -9.52 10.46 20.26
CA THR A 292 -10.45 10.69 21.38
C THR A 292 -11.92 10.72 20.90
N VAL A 293 -12.85 10.82 21.85
CA VAL A 293 -14.30 10.91 21.57
C VAL A 293 -14.63 12.10 20.65
N ASP A 294 -14.08 13.27 20.98
CA ASP A 294 -14.40 14.54 20.31
C ASP A 294 -13.72 14.62 18.94
N GLU A 295 -12.56 13.97 18.79
CA GLU A 295 -11.87 13.80 17.50
C GLU A 295 -12.61 12.83 16.58
N ASP A 296 -13.14 11.72 17.08
CA ASP A 296 -13.97 10.79 16.31
C ASP A 296 -15.28 11.46 15.85
N GLN A 297 -15.90 12.29 16.70
CA GLN A 297 -17.05 13.13 16.32
C GLN A 297 -16.65 14.17 15.26
N SER A 298 -15.53 14.86 15.43
CA SER A 298 -15.02 15.86 14.48
C SER A 298 -14.69 15.24 13.13
N PHE A 299 -14.07 14.05 13.12
CA PHE A 299 -13.80 13.24 11.94
C PHE A 299 -15.09 12.86 11.20
N ARG A 300 -16.09 12.29 11.90
CA ARG A 300 -17.39 11.92 11.30
C ARG A 300 -18.13 13.13 10.74
N LYS A 301 -18.09 14.26 11.46
CA LYS A 301 -18.70 15.52 11.01
C LYS A 301 -18.03 16.06 9.74
N ALA A 302 -16.70 16.13 9.70
CA ALA A 302 -15.96 16.56 8.51
C ALA A 302 -16.19 15.62 7.32
N LEU A 303 -16.16 14.30 7.54
CA LEU A 303 -16.44 13.31 6.49
C LEU A 303 -17.87 13.43 5.96
N ARG A 304 -18.87 13.64 6.84
CA ARG A 304 -20.25 13.89 6.40
C ARG A 304 -20.35 15.17 5.57
N THR A 305 -19.75 16.29 6.02
CA THR A 305 -19.75 17.54 5.26
C THR A 305 -19.14 17.37 3.87
N LEU A 306 -17.99 16.68 3.76
CA LEU A 306 -17.32 16.42 2.48
C LEU A 306 -18.21 15.63 1.52
N LEU A 307 -18.91 14.60 1.99
CA LEU A 307 -19.86 13.83 1.17
C LEU A 307 -21.10 14.66 0.81
N VAL A 308 -21.68 15.38 1.76
CA VAL A 308 -22.90 16.18 1.62
C VAL A 308 -22.72 17.36 0.66
N GLN A 309 -21.59 18.06 0.70
CA GLN A 309 -21.35 19.25 -0.13
C GLN A 309 -21.12 18.94 -1.61
N GLY A 310 -20.97 17.65 -1.94
CA GLY A 310 -20.62 17.17 -3.27
C GLY A 310 -19.16 17.41 -3.64
N PHE A 311 -18.67 16.57 -4.55
CA PHE A 311 -17.34 16.64 -5.16
C PHE A 311 -17.34 15.84 -6.46
N SER A 312 -16.36 16.06 -7.34
CA SER A 312 -16.12 15.18 -8.49
C SER A 312 -14.70 14.60 -8.48
N VAL A 313 -14.57 13.38 -8.97
CA VAL A 313 -13.30 12.67 -9.22
C VAL A 313 -13.36 12.14 -10.64
N GLY A 314 -12.28 12.24 -11.41
CA GLY A 314 -12.27 11.71 -12.76
C GLY A 314 -10.89 11.57 -13.36
N VAL A 315 -10.87 10.93 -14.51
CA VAL A 315 -9.79 10.92 -15.50
C VAL A 315 -10.30 11.77 -16.67
N PRO A 316 -10.18 13.11 -16.65
CA PRO A 316 -10.60 13.95 -17.79
C PRO A 316 -9.83 13.65 -19.08
N LYS A 317 -8.62 13.08 -19.00
CA LYS A 317 -7.82 12.67 -20.16
C LYS A 317 -7.07 11.37 -19.86
N LEU A 318 -7.25 10.39 -20.72
CA LEU A 318 -6.37 9.24 -20.91
C LEU A 318 -6.06 9.19 -22.41
N ALA A 319 -4.79 9.25 -22.80
CA ALA A 319 -4.37 9.17 -24.19
C ALA A 319 -3.03 8.42 -24.30
N GLY A 320 -2.78 7.74 -25.42
CA GLY A 320 -1.48 7.15 -25.72
C GLY A 320 -1.50 6.24 -26.94
N THR A 321 -0.33 5.96 -27.49
CA THR A 321 -0.11 5.03 -28.60
C THR A 321 0.74 3.85 -28.12
N VAL A 322 0.39 2.62 -28.50
CA VAL A 322 1.15 1.40 -28.23
C VAL A 322 1.22 0.58 -29.53
N GLY A 323 2.43 0.33 -30.03
CA GLY A 323 2.65 -0.33 -31.32
C GLY A 323 2.02 0.46 -32.47
N ASN A 324 1.04 -0.14 -33.15
CA ASN A 324 0.21 0.51 -34.17
C ASN A 324 -1.19 0.92 -33.67
N GLY A 325 -1.47 0.74 -32.37
CA GLY A 325 -2.73 1.08 -31.73
C GLY A 325 -2.68 2.40 -30.97
N SER A 326 -3.84 3.06 -30.83
CA SER A 326 -3.99 4.22 -29.96
C SER A 326 -5.24 4.13 -29.09
N LEU A 327 -5.15 4.74 -27.92
CA LEU A 327 -6.18 4.83 -26.91
C LEU A 327 -6.47 6.30 -26.62
N GLU A 328 -7.75 6.66 -26.56
CA GLU A 328 -8.25 7.93 -26.04
C GLU A 328 -9.40 7.61 -25.09
N GLY A 329 -9.49 8.29 -23.95
CA GLY A 329 -10.56 8.05 -23.00
C GLY A 329 -10.72 9.14 -21.96
N ARG A 330 -11.87 9.10 -21.30
CA ARG A 330 -12.23 9.96 -20.19
C ARG A 330 -13.23 9.26 -19.28
N LEU A 331 -13.15 9.55 -17.99
CA LEU A 331 -14.06 9.05 -16.96
C LEU A 331 -14.34 10.19 -15.98
N THR A 332 -15.60 10.40 -15.63
CA THR A 332 -16.02 11.31 -14.57
C THR A 332 -16.93 10.57 -13.61
N LEU A 333 -16.73 10.82 -12.32
CA LEU A 333 -17.55 10.37 -11.20
C LEU A 333 -17.88 11.61 -10.39
N GLU A 334 -19.17 11.89 -10.22
CA GLU A 334 -19.67 13.07 -9.52
C GLU A 334 -20.58 12.62 -8.38
N ALA A 335 -20.27 13.04 -7.16
CA ALA A 335 -21.22 13.04 -6.06
C ALA A 335 -21.85 14.44 -6.02
N ARG A 336 -23.09 14.59 -6.48
CA ARG A 336 -23.83 15.86 -6.37
C ARG A 336 -24.03 16.22 -4.90
N LYS A 337 -24.17 17.52 -4.63
CA LYS A 337 -24.58 18.04 -3.32
C LYS A 337 -25.89 17.39 -2.87
N ALA A 338 -25.94 16.91 -1.62
CA ALA A 338 -27.11 16.27 -1.04
C ALA A 338 -28.28 17.25 -0.89
N ALA A 339 -29.51 16.77 -1.05
CA ALA A 339 -30.73 17.59 -0.95
C ALA A 339 -30.95 18.21 0.45
N SER A 340 -30.41 17.60 1.50
CA SER A 340 -30.46 18.13 2.87
C SER A 340 -29.08 18.03 3.54
N PRO A 341 -28.51 19.13 4.05
CA PRO A 341 -27.20 19.11 4.72
C PRO A 341 -27.16 18.28 6.02
N LYS A 342 -28.33 17.97 6.59
CA LYS A 342 -28.49 17.15 7.80
C LYS A 342 -29.15 15.80 7.53
N GLY A 343 -29.49 15.51 6.27
CA GLY A 343 -30.10 14.25 5.87
C GLY A 343 -29.11 13.09 5.87
N PRO A 344 -29.60 11.86 5.62
CA PRO A 344 -28.72 10.74 5.29
C PRO A 344 -27.99 10.98 3.98
N ILE A 345 -26.80 10.40 3.84
CA ILE A 345 -26.12 10.24 2.56
C ILE A 345 -26.97 9.33 1.67
N ALA A 346 -27.20 9.73 0.43
CA ALA A 346 -28.00 8.99 -0.54
C ALA A 346 -27.28 8.96 -1.89
N LEU A 347 -26.12 8.30 -1.96
CA LEU A 347 -25.32 8.05 -3.15
C LEU A 347 -26.18 7.54 -4.31
N ALA A 348 -27.19 6.71 -4.05
CA ALA A 348 -28.16 6.27 -5.05
C ALA A 348 -28.79 7.43 -5.87
N SER A 349 -28.98 8.60 -5.26
CA SER A 349 -29.48 9.83 -5.89
C SER A 349 -28.40 10.89 -6.14
N MET A 350 -27.32 10.92 -5.35
CA MET A 350 -26.24 11.91 -5.52
C MET A 350 -25.30 11.54 -6.68
N PHE A 351 -25.06 10.25 -6.88
CA PHE A 351 -24.03 9.73 -7.77
C PHE A 351 -24.40 9.84 -9.25
N ARG A 352 -23.45 10.35 -10.04
CA ARG A 352 -23.46 10.33 -11.50
C ARG A 352 -22.11 9.86 -11.99
N SER A 353 -22.08 9.15 -13.12
CA SER A 353 -20.81 8.83 -13.77
C SER A 353 -20.96 8.79 -15.29
N THR A 354 -19.94 9.25 -15.99
CA THR A 354 -19.85 9.18 -17.45
C THR A 354 -18.47 8.67 -17.84
N GLY A 355 -18.41 7.78 -18.81
CA GLY A 355 -17.14 7.27 -19.34
C GLY A 355 -17.17 7.15 -20.85
N GLU A 356 -16.02 7.32 -21.47
CA GLU A 356 -15.82 7.14 -22.91
C GLU A 356 -14.40 6.59 -23.14
N LEU A 357 -14.28 5.61 -24.03
CA LEU A 357 -13.03 5.00 -24.43
C LEU A 357 -13.08 4.73 -25.93
N ILE A 358 -12.04 5.14 -26.65
CA ILE A 358 -11.87 5.00 -28.09
C ILE A 358 -10.53 4.29 -28.30
N VAL A 359 -10.58 3.15 -28.99
CA VAL A 359 -9.41 2.36 -29.39
C VAL A 359 -9.31 2.38 -30.92
N ARG A 360 -8.12 2.62 -31.46
CA ARG A 360 -7.82 2.57 -32.90
C ARG A 360 -6.61 1.67 -33.15
N GLY A 361 -6.44 1.16 -34.36
CA GLY A 361 -5.30 0.30 -34.76
C GLY A 361 -5.64 -1.19 -34.74
N GLN A 362 -4.69 -2.05 -34.35
CA GLN A 362 -4.92 -3.51 -34.35
C GLN A 362 -6.16 -3.89 -33.54
N ALA A 363 -7.10 -4.54 -34.21
CA ALA A 363 -8.32 -5.01 -33.59
C ALA A 363 -8.00 -6.08 -32.53
N PRO A 364 -8.79 -6.16 -31.43
CA PRO A 364 -8.85 -7.37 -30.63
C PRO A 364 -9.12 -8.59 -31.52
N ALA A 365 -8.72 -9.77 -31.05
CA ALA A 365 -9.07 -11.04 -31.72
C ALA A 365 -10.57 -11.05 -32.11
N ALA A 366 -10.85 -11.52 -33.33
CA ALA A 366 -12.12 -11.24 -34.00
C ALA A 366 -13.35 -11.73 -33.22
N ASP A 367 -13.20 -12.83 -32.49
CA ASP A 367 -14.15 -13.37 -31.51
C ASP A 367 -14.48 -12.35 -30.41
N LYS A 368 -13.46 -11.81 -29.73
CA LYS A 368 -13.62 -10.82 -28.64
C LYS A 368 -14.23 -9.52 -29.16
N LYS A 369 -13.84 -9.09 -30.36
CA LYS A 369 -14.44 -7.92 -31.02
C LYS A 369 -15.93 -8.12 -31.27
N GLN A 370 -16.32 -9.25 -31.85
CA GLN A 370 -17.73 -9.56 -32.11
C GLN A 370 -18.55 -9.68 -30.81
N GLN A 371 -18.00 -10.30 -29.77
CA GLN A 371 -18.66 -10.40 -28.47
C GLN A 371 -18.92 -9.03 -27.83
N ALA A 372 -17.95 -8.11 -27.86
CA ALA A 372 -18.10 -6.76 -27.31
C ALA A 372 -19.13 -5.91 -28.09
N LEU A 373 -19.18 -6.07 -29.42
CA LEU A 373 -20.20 -5.44 -30.27
C LEU A 373 -21.59 -6.02 -30.00
N ALA A 374 -21.73 -7.34 -29.87
CA ALA A 374 -23.00 -8.01 -29.62
C ALA A 374 -23.63 -7.62 -28.27
N LEU A 375 -22.80 -7.45 -27.23
CA LEU A 375 -23.25 -6.97 -25.90
C LEU A 375 -23.65 -5.49 -25.89
N GLY A 376 -23.35 -4.72 -26.94
CA GLY A 376 -23.70 -3.30 -27.06
C GLY A 376 -22.83 -2.33 -26.25
N PHE A 377 -21.84 -2.82 -25.50
CA PHE A 377 -20.88 -2.00 -24.74
C PHE A 377 -19.88 -1.25 -25.63
N THR A 378 -19.70 -1.69 -26.87
CA THR A 378 -18.89 -0.98 -27.89
C THR A 378 -19.64 -0.83 -29.20
N GLN A 379 -19.33 0.24 -29.93
CA GLN A 379 -19.69 0.46 -31.33
C GLN A 379 -18.42 0.58 -32.17
N GLU A 380 -18.47 0.13 -33.42
CA GLU A 380 -17.42 0.37 -34.40
C GLU A 380 -17.81 1.55 -35.31
N LYS A 381 -16.90 2.50 -35.47
CA LYS A 381 -17.06 3.63 -36.39
C LYS A 381 -15.70 4.05 -36.94
N ASP A 382 -15.62 4.21 -38.27
CA ASP A 382 -14.43 4.71 -38.98
C ASP A 382 -13.13 3.94 -38.62
N GLY A 383 -13.22 2.62 -38.43
CA GLY A 383 -12.11 1.75 -38.02
C GLY A 383 -11.68 1.87 -36.55
N SER A 384 -12.44 2.61 -35.73
CA SER A 384 -12.25 2.72 -34.28
C SER A 384 -13.32 1.95 -33.51
N LEU A 385 -12.94 1.37 -32.37
CA LEU A 385 -13.85 0.80 -31.38
C LEU A 385 -14.09 1.83 -30.29
N LYS A 386 -15.34 2.27 -30.16
CA LYS A 386 -15.77 3.23 -29.14
C LYS A 386 -16.72 2.58 -28.14
N GLY A 387 -16.36 2.62 -26.86
CA GLY A 387 -17.26 2.35 -25.75
C GLY A 387 -17.61 3.66 -25.04
N SER A 388 -18.85 3.80 -24.59
CA SER A 388 -19.29 4.95 -23.79
C SER A 388 -20.41 4.54 -22.85
N PHE A 389 -20.46 5.15 -21.67
CA PHE A 389 -21.55 4.97 -20.72
C PHE A 389 -21.91 6.27 -19.99
N GLU A 390 -23.16 6.33 -19.55
CA GLU A 390 -23.70 7.33 -18.63
C GLU A 390 -24.53 6.59 -17.58
N TYR A 391 -24.25 6.82 -16.30
CA TYR A 391 -25.08 6.38 -15.18
C TYR A 391 -25.61 7.62 -14.45
N VAL A 392 -26.93 7.77 -14.44
CA VAL A 392 -27.63 8.89 -13.79
C VAL A 392 -28.96 8.37 -13.24
N ASP A 393 -29.23 8.65 -11.96
CA ASP A 393 -30.55 8.45 -11.32
C ASP A 393 -31.09 7.00 -11.51
N GLY A 394 -30.24 5.99 -11.31
CA GLY A 394 -30.58 4.56 -11.43
C GLY A 394 -30.53 3.98 -12.85
N ILE A 395 -30.38 4.82 -13.88
CA ILE A 395 -30.39 4.40 -15.29
C ILE A 395 -28.96 4.32 -15.81
N LEU A 396 -28.58 3.15 -16.35
CA LEU A 396 -27.34 2.98 -17.12
C LEU A 396 -27.65 3.09 -18.62
N ARG A 397 -26.97 3.99 -19.32
CA ARG A 397 -26.94 4.03 -20.79
C ARG A 397 -25.56 3.61 -21.26
N THR A 398 -25.47 2.72 -22.26
CA THR A 398 -24.21 2.43 -22.94
C THR A 398 -24.37 2.63 -24.44
N ASN A 399 -23.52 3.49 -25.02
CA ASN A 399 -23.61 3.93 -26.42
C ASN A 399 -25.03 4.33 -26.88
N GLY A 400 -25.78 5.02 -26.01
CA GLY A 400 -27.16 5.46 -26.25
C GLY A 400 -28.25 4.40 -26.01
N ARG A 401 -27.90 3.12 -25.80
CA ARG A 401 -28.85 2.06 -25.44
C ARG A 401 -29.10 2.08 -23.93
N VAL A 402 -30.36 2.00 -23.52
CA VAL A 402 -30.75 1.96 -22.09
C VAL A 402 -30.63 0.52 -21.58
N PHE A 403 -30.01 0.38 -20.41
CA PHE A 403 -29.91 -0.85 -19.64
C PHE A 403 -30.50 -0.60 -18.24
N ASP A 404 -31.01 -1.67 -17.62
CA ASP A 404 -31.42 -1.61 -16.22
C ASP A 404 -30.18 -1.44 -15.32
N GLY A 405 -30.15 -0.35 -14.56
CA GLY A 405 -29.10 -0.05 -13.59
C GLY A 405 -29.39 -0.59 -12.19
N SER A 406 -30.45 -1.38 -11.99
CA SER A 406 -30.89 -1.93 -10.69
C SER A 406 -29.76 -2.56 -9.87
N MET A 407 -28.85 -3.31 -10.49
CA MET A 407 -27.67 -3.90 -9.84
C MET A 407 -26.71 -2.83 -9.28
N VAL A 408 -26.48 -1.74 -10.02
CA VAL A 408 -25.66 -0.61 -9.56
C VAL A 408 -26.38 0.14 -8.45
N LEU A 409 -27.69 0.38 -8.62
CA LEU A 409 -28.54 1.05 -7.64
C LEU A 409 -28.59 0.28 -6.31
N ALA A 410 -28.70 -1.06 -6.34
CA ALA A 410 -28.64 -1.92 -5.16
C ALA A 410 -27.27 -1.86 -4.47
N GLY A 411 -26.18 -1.85 -5.24
CA GLY A 411 -24.82 -1.63 -4.73
C GLY A 411 -24.67 -0.28 -4.02
N LEU A 412 -25.15 0.81 -4.63
CA LEU A 412 -25.16 2.14 -4.02
C LEU A 412 -26.06 2.21 -2.78
N THR A 413 -27.22 1.56 -2.79
CA THR A 413 -28.14 1.50 -1.64
C THR A 413 -27.50 0.78 -0.45
N ASN A 414 -26.78 -0.32 -0.70
CA ASN A 414 -26.01 -1.02 0.34
C ASN A 414 -24.85 -0.15 0.87
N ALA A 415 -24.19 0.61 0.00
CA ALA A 415 -23.17 1.58 0.40
C ALA A 415 -23.77 2.71 1.25
N ASP A 416 -24.95 3.22 0.91
CA ASP A 416 -25.68 4.23 1.69
C ASP A 416 -26.00 3.74 3.09
N GLN A 417 -26.49 2.51 3.24
CA GLN A 417 -26.71 1.91 4.56
C GLN A 417 -25.41 1.84 5.38
N ALA A 418 -24.32 1.34 4.78
CA ALA A 418 -23.03 1.22 5.46
C ALA A 418 -22.42 2.59 5.84
N ILE A 419 -22.52 3.59 4.96
CA ILE A 419 -22.00 4.94 5.18
C ILE A 419 -22.80 5.66 6.26
N ASN A 420 -24.13 5.64 6.22
CA ASN A 420 -24.95 6.27 7.26
C ASN A 420 -24.77 5.58 8.62
N ALA A 421 -24.83 4.24 8.67
CA ALA A 421 -24.56 3.50 9.91
C ALA A 421 -23.17 3.80 10.50
N PHE A 422 -22.17 4.08 9.65
CA PHE A 422 -20.87 4.58 10.10
C PHE A 422 -20.93 6.03 10.59
N LEU A 423 -21.52 6.95 9.83
CA LEU A 423 -21.52 8.39 10.15
C LEU A 423 -22.44 8.78 11.31
N ASP A 424 -23.50 8.00 11.58
CA ASP A 424 -24.44 8.19 12.70
C ASP A 424 -23.99 7.41 13.95
N GLY A 425 -23.22 6.33 13.79
CA GLY A 425 -22.72 5.52 14.90
C GLY A 425 -21.51 6.14 15.61
N SER A 426 -21.43 5.98 16.94
CA SER A 426 -20.23 6.34 17.70
C SER A 426 -19.28 5.14 17.86
N ARG A 427 -17.97 5.41 17.93
CA ARG A 427 -16.93 4.37 18.14
C ARG A 427 -17.02 3.74 19.56
N LEU A 428 -17.63 4.46 20.51
CA LEU A 428 -17.70 4.12 21.94
C LEU A 428 -19.02 3.48 22.40
N ALA A 429 -20.14 3.65 21.68
CA ALA A 429 -21.37 2.92 22.00
C ALA A 429 -21.20 1.39 21.93
N ARG A 430 -20.17 0.92 21.19
CA ARG A 430 -19.75 -0.49 21.13
C ARG A 430 -18.83 -0.94 22.27
N HIS A 431 -18.51 -0.06 23.23
CA HIS A 431 -17.62 -0.31 24.37
C HIS A 431 -18.26 0.03 25.73
N ALA A 432 -19.55 0.38 25.79
CA ALA A 432 -20.27 0.46 27.06
C ALA A 432 -20.45 -0.96 27.65
N PRO A 433 -20.13 -1.20 28.93
CA PRO A 433 -20.36 -2.50 29.54
C PRO A 433 -21.86 -2.80 29.61
N ALA A 434 -22.23 -4.05 29.30
CA ALA A 434 -23.62 -4.50 29.40
C ALA A 434 -24.10 -4.45 30.85
N PRO A 435 -25.40 -4.16 31.13
CA PRO A 435 -25.95 -4.27 32.46
C PRO A 435 -25.81 -5.71 32.97
N VAL A 436 -25.33 -5.87 34.21
CA VAL A 436 -25.15 -7.19 34.83
C VAL A 436 -26.52 -7.86 34.98
N PRO A 437 -26.76 -9.07 34.43
CA PRO A 437 -27.98 -9.81 34.66
C PRO A 437 -28.09 -10.19 36.14
N GLN A 438 -29.26 -9.98 36.75
CA GLN A 438 -29.53 -10.53 38.08
C GLN A 438 -29.61 -12.07 37.98
N PRO A 439 -29.10 -12.81 38.99
CA PRO A 439 -29.16 -14.27 38.97
C PRO A 439 -30.63 -14.74 39.06
N PRO A 440 -31.03 -15.76 38.28
CA PRO A 440 -32.40 -16.26 38.30
C PRO A 440 -32.71 -16.95 39.63
N GLN A 441 -33.94 -16.76 40.12
CA GLN A 441 -34.46 -17.50 41.27
C GLN A 441 -34.69 -18.97 40.89
N ALA A 442 -34.43 -19.88 41.83
CA ALA A 442 -34.65 -21.30 41.64
C ALA A 442 -36.16 -21.61 41.53
N LEU A 443 -36.52 -22.40 40.53
CA LEU A 443 -37.84 -23.03 40.40
C LEU A 443 -37.70 -24.54 40.68
N LEU A 444 -38.76 -25.10 41.25
CA LEU A 444 -38.85 -26.48 41.74
C LEU A 444 -39.17 -27.47 40.59
N GLU A 445 -39.08 -28.77 40.90
CA GLU A 445 -39.18 -29.92 40.00
C GLU A 445 -40.64 -30.30 39.60
N GLU A 446 -40.79 -31.48 38.97
CA GLU A 446 -42.03 -32.16 38.48
C GLU A 446 -42.49 -31.72 37.05
N ASP A 447 -42.90 -32.59 36.09
CA ASP A 447 -43.10 -34.06 36.10
C ASP A 447 -43.01 -34.72 34.67
N GLU A 448 -43.34 -36.02 34.55
CA GLU A 448 -43.12 -36.98 33.42
C GLU A 448 -43.69 -36.70 31.98
N ALA A 449 -43.26 -37.55 31.01
CA ALA A 449 -43.65 -37.60 29.57
C ALA A 449 -44.83 -38.58 29.27
N PRO A 450 -45.35 -38.76 28.01
CA PRO A 450 -44.71 -39.67 27.02
C PRO A 450 -44.95 -39.45 25.49
N GLU A 451 -44.18 -40.24 24.71
CA GLU A 451 -44.23 -40.77 23.30
C GLU A 451 -45.18 -40.29 22.17
N GLU A 452 -44.58 -40.08 20.97
CA GLU A 452 -44.88 -40.67 19.63
C GLU A 452 -43.76 -40.24 18.63
N ALA A 453 -43.45 -40.80 17.43
CA ALA A 453 -43.77 -42.07 16.73
C ALA A 453 -42.65 -42.35 15.66
N VAL A 454 -42.87 -43.17 14.61
CA VAL A 454 -41.82 -43.64 13.64
C VAL A 454 -42.20 -43.47 12.15
N ALA A 455 -41.22 -43.16 11.27
CA ALA A 455 -41.22 -43.60 9.86
C ALA A 455 -39.81 -43.59 9.19
N GLN A 456 -39.45 -44.67 8.48
CA GLN A 456 -38.27 -44.78 7.59
C GLN A 456 -38.72 -45.22 6.18
N VAL A 457 -38.02 -44.80 5.11
CA VAL A 457 -38.01 -45.49 3.79
C VAL A 457 -36.65 -45.31 3.09
N ALA A 458 -36.11 -46.37 2.47
CA ALA A 458 -34.92 -46.34 1.61
C ALA A 458 -34.99 -47.42 0.49
N VAL A 459 -34.63 -47.07 -0.76
CA VAL A 459 -34.39 -47.94 -1.95
C VAL A 459 -33.53 -47.08 -2.92
N ALA A 460 -32.32 -47.38 -3.43
CA ALA A 460 -31.65 -48.54 -4.08
C ALA A 460 -31.69 -48.54 -5.64
N VAL A 461 -30.57 -48.95 -6.27
CA VAL A 461 -30.16 -48.69 -7.69
C VAL A 461 -29.94 -50.00 -8.49
N PRO A 462 -30.14 -50.04 -9.83
CA PRO A 462 -29.34 -50.88 -10.75
C PRO A 462 -29.05 -50.22 -12.16
N PRO A 463 -28.50 -50.88 -13.23
CA PRO A 463 -27.04 -51.05 -13.44
C PRO A 463 -26.45 -50.88 -14.90
N VAL A 464 -25.24 -50.29 -15.02
CA VAL A 464 -23.97 -50.75 -15.70
C VAL A 464 -23.89 -51.34 -17.17
N THR A 465 -23.35 -50.53 -18.13
CA THR A 465 -22.34 -50.80 -19.26
C THR A 465 -22.67 -51.80 -20.43
N PRO A 466 -21.92 -51.91 -21.59
CA PRO A 466 -20.51 -51.51 -21.93
C PRO A 466 -20.16 -50.92 -23.34
N ALA A 467 -18.86 -50.68 -23.59
CA ALA A 467 -18.19 -50.19 -24.83
C ALA A 467 -17.65 -51.35 -25.73
N PRO A 468 -17.12 -51.17 -26.98
CA PRO A 468 -15.85 -50.45 -27.35
C PRO A 468 -15.97 -49.63 -28.70
N ALA A 469 -14.96 -49.07 -29.42
CA ALA A 469 -13.51 -49.34 -29.56
C ALA A 469 -12.66 -48.14 -30.08
N ALA A 470 -11.33 -48.28 -30.05
CA ALA A 470 -10.27 -47.41 -30.64
C ALA A 470 -9.66 -48.07 -31.93
N PRO A 471 -8.60 -47.60 -32.65
CA PRO A 471 -7.64 -46.47 -32.47
C PRO A 471 -7.60 -45.50 -33.71
N ALA A 472 -6.70 -44.52 -33.96
CA ALA A 472 -5.28 -44.32 -33.63
C ALA A 472 -4.81 -42.82 -33.62
N ALA A 473 -3.52 -42.59 -33.36
CA ALA A 473 -2.89 -41.30 -32.96
C ALA A 473 -2.07 -40.62 -34.11
N PRO A 474 -1.22 -39.58 -33.86
CA PRO A 474 -1.38 -38.33 -33.09
C PRO A 474 -1.01 -37.05 -33.90
N ALA A 475 -1.50 -35.86 -33.53
CA ALA A 475 -0.93 -34.57 -34.01
C ALA A 475 -1.18 -33.38 -33.07
N ALA A 476 -0.11 -32.61 -32.80
CA ALA A 476 -0.02 -31.23 -32.27
C ALA A 476 -1.00 -30.74 -31.18
N ALA A 477 -0.45 -30.35 -30.03
CA ALA A 477 -1.22 -29.84 -28.89
C ALA A 477 -1.93 -28.49 -29.16
N ALA A 478 -3.21 -28.42 -28.79
CA ALA A 478 -3.99 -27.19 -28.73
C ALA A 478 -3.67 -26.37 -27.45
N PRO A 479 -3.90 -25.05 -27.43
CA PRO A 479 -3.80 -24.25 -26.21
C PRO A 479 -4.84 -24.72 -25.18
N ALA A 480 -4.45 -24.67 -23.89
CA ALA A 480 -5.28 -25.17 -22.79
C ALA A 480 -6.64 -24.41 -22.69
N PRO A 481 -7.73 -25.10 -22.31
CA PRO A 481 -9.03 -24.47 -22.11
C PRO A 481 -9.00 -23.52 -20.90
N ALA A 482 -9.90 -22.54 -20.89
CA ALA A 482 -10.12 -21.68 -19.73
C ALA A 482 -10.49 -22.55 -18.50
N ALA A 483 -9.84 -22.30 -17.37
CA ALA A 483 -10.00 -23.11 -16.17
C ALA A 483 -11.47 -23.17 -15.72
N SER A 484 -12.01 -24.38 -15.66
CA SER A 484 -13.32 -24.65 -15.05
C SER A 484 -13.28 -24.31 -13.55
N THR A 485 -14.38 -23.78 -13.02
CA THR A 485 -14.56 -23.57 -11.57
C THR A 485 -14.29 -24.87 -10.81
N PRO A 486 -13.37 -24.89 -9.81
CA PRO A 486 -13.06 -26.09 -9.06
C PRO A 486 -14.29 -26.61 -8.28
N ASP A 487 -14.64 -27.87 -8.51
CA ASP A 487 -15.75 -28.53 -7.84
C ASP A 487 -15.33 -28.98 -6.44
N CYS A 488 -15.50 -28.08 -5.46
CA CYS A 488 -15.16 -28.34 -4.07
C CYS A 488 -16.10 -27.64 -3.08
N ASP A 489 -16.51 -28.39 -2.06
CA ASP A 489 -17.54 -27.99 -1.09
C ASP A 489 -17.00 -27.82 0.34
N SER A 490 -15.70 -28.01 0.55
CA SER A 490 -15.03 -27.76 1.82
C SER A 490 -13.66 -27.14 1.60
N THR A 491 -13.19 -26.31 2.54
CA THR A 491 -11.87 -25.69 2.46
C THR A 491 -10.76 -26.73 2.31
N ARG A 492 -10.87 -27.89 2.99
CA ARG A 492 -9.88 -28.97 2.89
C ARG A 492 -9.80 -29.53 1.46
N GLN A 493 -10.94 -29.79 0.82
CA GLN A 493 -11.01 -30.25 -0.57
C GLN A 493 -10.46 -29.18 -1.51
N CYS A 494 -10.90 -27.94 -1.37
CA CYS A 494 -10.41 -26.82 -2.18
C CYS A 494 -8.89 -26.64 -2.06
N LEU A 495 -8.33 -26.66 -0.85
CA LEU A 495 -6.88 -26.59 -0.66
C LEU A 495 -6.14 -27.78 -1.31
N GLY A 496 -6.72 -28.97 -1.31
CA GLY A 496 -6.23 -30.11 -2.11
C GLY A 496 -6.17 -29.78 -3.61
N HIS A 497 -7.22 -29.17 -4.18
CA HIS A 497 -7.19 -28.71 -5.58
C HIS A 497 -6.16 -27.60 -5.83
N ALA A 498 -5.90 -26.69 -4.88
CA ALA A 498 -4.82 -25.71 -5.00
C ALA A 498 -3.43 -26.37 -5.04
N LEU A 499 -3.19 -27.39 -4.20
CA LEU A 499 -1.94 -28.14 -4.20
C LEU A 499 -1.77 -28.97 -5.48
N GLY A 500 -2.85 -29.58 -6.00
CA GLY A 500 -2.85 -30.26 -7.30
C GLY A 500 -2.64 -29.32 -8.50
N ALA A 501 -3.21 -28.10 -8.44
CA ALA A 501 -2.97 -27.07 -9.46
C ALA A 501 -1.51 -26.58 -9.41
N ALA A 502 -0.96 -26.32 -8.22
CA ALA A 502 0.45 -26.02 -8.02
C ALA A 502 1.37 -27.15 -8.51
N ALA A 503 0.99 -28.41 -8.28
CA ALA A 503 1.70 -29.58 -8.80
C ALA A 503 1.72 -29.65 -10.34
N ARG A 504 0.84 -28.92 -11.03
CA ARG A 504 0.79 -28.73 -12.50
C ARG A 504 1.35 -27.38 -12.98
N GLU A 505 1.86 -26.53 -12.09
CA GLU A 505 2.24 -25.13 -12.34
C GLU A 505 1.06 -24.23 -12.81
N ASP A 506 -0.18 -24.67 -12.55
CA ASP A 506 -1.40 -23.96 -12.93
C ASP A 506 -1.75 -22.87 -11.91
N ALA A 507 -1.10 -21.72 -12.07
CA ALA A 507 -1.41 -20.53 -11.27
C ALA A 507 -2.86 -20.04 -11.47
N GLY A 508 -3.46 -20.27 -12.65
CA GLY A 508 -4.86 -19.94 -12.92
C GLY A 508 -5.81 -20.77 -12.06
N GLY A 509 -5.59 -22.08 -12.00
CA GLY A 509 -6.30 -23.00 -11.11
C GLY A 509 -6.14 -22.65 -9.62
N VAL A 510 -4.92 -22.31 -9.17
CA VAL A 510 -4.70 -21.83 -7.80
C VAL A 510 -5.52 -20.57 -7.49
N PHE A 511 -5.63 -19.64 -8.43
CA PHE A 511 -6.42 -18.42 -8.26
C PHE A 511 -7.93 -18.69 -8.30
N ALA A 512 -8.39 -19.61 -9.16
CA ALA A 512 -9.79 -20.04 -9.22
C ALA A 512 -10.22 -20.77 -7.93
N VAL A 513 -9.35 -21.61 -7.36
CA VAL A 513 -9.58 -22.25 -6.05
C VAL A 513 -9.69 -21.22 -4.94
N ALA A 514 -8.83 -20.19 -4.92
CA ALA A 514 -8.92 -19.13 -3.91
C ALA A 514 -10.23 -18.34 -4.01
N ALA A 515 -10.75 -18.10 -5.22
CA ALA A 515 -12.07 -17.50 -5.41
C ALA A 515 -13.19 -18.41 -4.85
N ARG A 516 -13.14 -19.73 -5.13
CA ARG A 516 -14.10 -20.69 -4.57
C ARG A 516 -14.06 -20.77 -3.03
N ILE A 517 -12.88 -20.68 -2.41
CA ILE A 517 -12.77 -20.62 -0.94
C ILE A 517 -13.40 -19.34 -0.38
N ASP A 518 -13.32 -18.21 -1.07
CA ASP A 518 -13.98 -16.96 -0.65
C ASP A 518 -15.53 -17.04 -0.71
N GLU A 519 -16.10 -17.98 -1.49
CA GLU A 519 -17.55 -18.29 -1.51
C GLU A 519 -17.99 -19.20 -0.34
N LEU A 520 -17.08 -19.98 0.23
CA LEU A 520 -17.39 -20.83 1.38
C LEU A 520 -17.65 -19.94 2.62
N GLY A 521 -18.81 -20.13 3.25
CA GLY A 521 -19.28 -19.30 4.35
C GLY A 521 -18.27 -19.19 5.50
N LYS A 522 -17.93 -17.97 5.90
CA LYS A 522 -16.92 -17.70 6.93
C LYS A 522 -17.56 -17.72 8.34
N PRO A 523 -16.84 -18.17 9.39
CA PRO A 523 -17.35 -18.20 10.76
C PRO A 523 -17.89 -16.86 11.25
N ALA A 524 -18.76 -16.91 12.25
CA ALA A 524 -19.24 -15.71 12.94
C ALA A 524 -18.08 -14.89 13.53
N LEU A 525 -18.26 -13.56 13.57
CA LEU A 525 -17.31 -12.66 14.23
C LEU A 525 -17.44 -12.78 15.74
N GLY A 526 -16.31 -13.00 16.43
CA GLY A 526 -16.26 -13.08 17.89
C GLY A 526 -15.71 -11.81 18.55
N ASN A 527 -15.30 -11.94 19.81
CA ASN A 527 -14.80 -10.88 20.66
C ASN A 527 -13.38 -10.43 20.27
N ARG A 528 -13.33 -9.46 19.37
CA ARG A 528 -12.07 -8.88 18.85
C ARG A 528 -11.18 -8.28 19.94
N ALA A 529 -11.73 -7.76 21.04
CA ALA A 529 -10.95 -7.08 22.06
C ALA A 529 -10.12 -8.07 22.89
N ILE A 530 -10.75 -9.15 23.38
CA ILE A 530 -10.05 -10.21 24.12
C ILE A 530 -9.09 -10.95 23.18
N ALA A 531 -9.52 -11.26 21.95
CA ALA A 531 -8.69 -11.87 20.93
C ALA A 531 -7.40 -11.06 20.66
N ARG A 532 -7.51 -9.73 20.52
CA ARG A 532 -6.32 -8.85 20.30
C ARG A 532 -5.39 -8.80 21.50
N LYS A 533 -5.91 -8.77 22.73
CA LYS A 533 -5.06 -8.86 23.94
C LYS A 533 -4.26 -10.17 23.95
N LEU A 534 -4.93 -11.29 23.72
CA LEU A 534 -4.31 -12.62 23.68
C LEU A 534 -3.31 -12.78 22.51
N ASN A 535 -3.53 -12.08 21.39
CA ASN A 535 -2.55 -11.99 20.30
C ASN A 535 -1.27 -11.27 20.74
N THR A 536 -1.37 -10.15 21.45
CA THR A 536 -0.20 -9.44 21.97
C THR A 536 0.59 -10.31 22.94
N GLU A 537 -0.07 -10.90 23.94
CA GLU A 537 0.56 -11.81 24.91
C GLU A 537 1.22 -13.03 24.22
N GLY A 538 0.57 -13.59 23.19
CA GLY A 538 1.13 -14.70 22.40
C GLY A 538 2.36 -14.30 21.58
N LEU A 539 2.40 -13.08 21.04
CA LEU A 539 3.56 -12.54 20.34
C LEU A 539 4.72 -12.22 21.31
N GLU A 540 4.43 -11.80 22.54
CA GLU A 540 5.43 -11.64 23.60
C GLU A 540 6.04 -13.00 24.01
N ALA A 541 5.22 -14.04 24.16
CA ALA A 541 5.71 -15.40 24.39
C ALA A 541 6.61 -15.92 23.24
N LEU A 542 6.28 -15.62 21.98
CA LEU A 542 7.17 -15.94 20.84
C LEU A 542 8.50 -15.17 20.86
N LYS A 543 8.53 -13.93 21.37
CA LYS A 543 9.77 -13.15 21.56
C LYS A 543 10.63 -13.69 22.70
N ALA A 544 10.00 -14.25 23.73
CA ALA A 544 10.66 -14.95 24.84
C ALA A 544 11.08 -16.40 24.50
N ASP A 545 10.92 -16.81 23.23
CA ASP A 545 11.14 -18.16 22.69
C ASP A 545 10.38 -19.28 23.44
N ASP A 546 9.17 -18.97 23.93
CA ASP A 546 8.20 -19.95 24.44
C ASP A 546 7.05 -20.17 23.42
N PRO A 547 7.26 -21.01 22.38
CA PRO A 547 6.24 -21.29 21.38
C PRO A 547 5.08 -22.13 21.93
N ALA A 548 5.28 -22.87 23.03
CA ALA A 548 4.22 -23.65 23.67
C ALA A 548 3.20 -22.72 24.32
N ARG A 549 3.66 -21.74 25.11
CA ARG A 549 2.81 -20.72 25.73
C ARG A 549 2.18 -19.81 24.69
N ALA A 550 2.91 -19.42 23.65
CA ALA A 550 2.35 -18.67 22.53
C ALA A 550 1.17 -19.41 21.89
N ALA A 551 1.31 -20.71 21.61
CA ALA A 551 0.24 -21.51 21.06
C ALA A 551 -0.99 -21.61 22.00
N GLU A 552 -0.82 -21.64 23.33
CA GLU A 552 -1.96 -21.53 24.26
C GLU A 552 -2.70 -20.20 24.13
N LEU A 553 -1.96 -19.09 24.10
CA LEU A 553 -2.51 -17.74 24.07
C LEU A 553 -3.23 -17.47 22.74
N PHE A 554 -2.63 -17.84 21.61
CA PHE A 554 -3.31 -17.75 20.32
C PHE A 554 -4.52 -18.70 20.20
N ARG A 555 -4.48 -19.91 20.79
CA ARG A 555 -5.65 -20.81 20.81
C ARG A 555 -6.82 -20.20 21.59
N LYS A 556 -6.55 -19.55 22.72
CA LYS A 556 -7.56 -18.75 23.45
C LYS A 556 -8.07 -17.58 22.61
N GLY A 557 -7.16 -16.82 21.97
CA GLY A 557 -7.53 -15.67 21.13
C GLY A 557 -8.38 -16.06 19.91
N LEU A 558 -8.14 -17.24 19.33
CA LEU A 558 -8.91 -17.78 18.22
C LEU A 558 -10.28 -18.32 18.67
N ALA A 559 -10.39 -18.88 19.89
CA ALA A 559 -11.69 -19.22 20.47
C ALA A 559 -12.55 -17.97 20.70
N GLU A 560 -11.94 -16.87 21.15
CA GLU A 560 -12.61 -15.57 21.32
C GLU A 560 -13.03 -14.95 19.98
N ASN A 561 -12.20 -15.02 18.93
CA ASN A 561 -12.57 -14.55 17.58
C ASN A 561 -12.17 -15.57 16.49
N PRO A 562 -13.06 -16.53 16.16
CA PRO A 562 -12.79 -17.58 15.16
C PRO A 562 -12.51 -17.11 13.73
N ARG A 563 -12.75 -15.81 13.46
CA ARG A 563 -12.52 -15.17 12.15
C ARG A 563 -11.23 -14.31 12.14
N ASP A 564 -10.41 -14.34 13.18
CA ASP A 564 -9.12 -13.65 13.18
C ASP A 564 -8.02 -14.45 12.48
N VAL A 565 -7.83 -14.18 11.19
CA VAL A 565 -6.81 -14.85 10.37
C VAL A 565 -5.38 -14.56 10.82
N GLU A 566 -5.14 -13.44 11.51
CA GLU A 566 -3.82 -13.11 12.05
C GLU A 566 -3.50 -14.02 13.23
N ILE A 567 -4.44 -14.19 14.17
CA ILE A 567 -4.30 -15.09 15.32
C ILE A 567 -4.22 -16.55 14.85
N ALA A 568 -5.01 -16.95 13.86
CA ALA A 568 -4.94 -18.31 13.30
C ALA A 568 -3.59 -18.60 12.63
N GLY A 569 -3.04 -17.64 11.87
CA GLY A 569 -1.69 -17.73 11.30
C GLY A 569 -0.60 -17.79 12.38
N ASN A 570 -0.70 -16.93 13.41
CA ASN A 570 0.24 -16.89 14.53
C ASN A 570 0.20 -18.18 15.38
N LEU A 571 -0.99 -18.76 15.60
CA LEU A 571 -1.14 -20.07 16.23
C LEU A 571 -0.43 -21.16 15.42
N GLY A 572 -0.66 -21.21 14.10
CA GLY A 572 0.01 -22.16 13.22
C GLY A 572 1.54 -22.04 13.25
N PHE A 573 2.07 -20.82 13.20
CA PHE A 573 3.51 -20.57 13.34
C PHE A 573 4.08 -20.97 14.71
N ALA A 574 3.36 -20.69 15.79
CA ALA A 574 3.74 -21.13 17.14
C ALA A 574 3.74 -22.65 17.26
N LEU A 575 2.78 -23.34 16.66
CA LEU A 575 2.71 -24.81 16.61
C LEU A 575 3.86 -25.42 15.79
N VAL A 576 4.24 -24.81 14.67
CA VAL A 576 5.45 -25.19 13.89
C VAL A 576 6.72 -25.06 14.75
N LYS A 577 6.90 -23.94 15.45
CA LYS A 577 8.02 -23.76 16.38
C LYS A 577 7.99 -24.76 17.54
N ALA A 578 6.81 -25.11 18.06
CA ALA A 578 6.63 -26.08 19.14
C ALA A 578 6.71 -27.55 18.68
N GLY A 579 7.05 -27.83 17.41
CA GLY A 579 7.15 -29.19 16.86
C GLY A 579 5.80 -29.90 16.64
N LYS A 580 4.67 -29.20 16.79
CA LYS A 580 3.30 -29.74 16.66
C LYS A 580 2.80 -29.65 15.21
N ALA A 581 3.51 -30.32 14.31
CA ALA A 581 3.33 -30.19 12.86
C ALA A 581 1.89 -30.46 12.37
N GLU A 582 1.28 -31.59 12.74
CA GLU A 582 -0.09 -31.92 12.30
C GLU A 582 -1.16 -30.99 12.87
N GLU A 583 -1.00 -30.51 14.12
CA GLU A 583 -1.89 -29.49 14.68
C GLU A 583 -1.77 -28.17 13.90
N ALA A 584 -0.54 -27.78 13.53
CA ALA A 584 -0.29 -26.60 12.71
C ALA A 584 -0.94 -26.73 11.32
N VAL A 585 -0.83 -27.89 10.65
CA VAL A 585 -1.50 -28.14 9.36
C VAL A 585 -3.00 -27.91 9.48
N GLY A 586 -3.65 -28.45 10.52
CA GLY A 586 -5.09 -28.28 10.76
C GLY A 586 -5.50 -26.81 10.96
N VAL A 587 -4.77 -26.07 11.81
CA VAL A 587 -5.03 -24.65 12.07
C VAL A 587 -4.78 -23.78 10.84
N LEU A 588 -3.69 -24.00 10.11
CA LEU A 588 -3.32 -23.20 8.95
C LEU A 588 -4.25 -23.46 7.75
N THR A 589 -4.72 -24.70 7.60
CA THR A 589 -5.82 -25.06 6.68
C THR A 589 -7.08 -24.25 6.99
N ALA A 590 -7.46 -24.14 8.27
CA ALA A 590 -8.61 -23.34 8.69
C ALA A 590 -8.37 -21.82 8.52
N ALA A 591 -7.14 -21.33 8.75
CA ALA A 591 -6.78 -19.93 8.52
C ALA A 591 -6.92 -19.53 7.04
N LEU A 592 -6.56 -20.42 6.10
CA LEU A 592 -6.74 -20.20 4.68
C LEU A 592 -8.22 -20.23 4.22
N ALA A 593 -9.16 -20.74 5.03
CA ALA A 593 -10.60 -20.53 4.79
C ALA A 593 -11.00 -19.06 4.95
N LEU A 594 -10.27 -18.31 5.78
CA LEU A 594 -10.56 -16.91 6.06
C LEU A 594 -9.94 -15.97 5.02
N ASP A 595 -8.73 -16.29 4.56
CA ASP A 595 -7.94 -15.53 3.58
C ASP A 595 -7.06 -16.49 2.74
N PRO A 596 -7.59 -17.07 1.64
CA PRO A 596 -6.86 -18.05 0.83
C PRO A 596 -5.68 -17.44 0.04
N ARG A 597 -5.55 -16.11 0.05
CA ARG A 597 -4.54 -15.34 -0.70
C ARG A 597 -3.37 -14.90 0.17
N ARG A 598 -3.35 -15.29 1.45
CA ARG A 598 -2.33 -14.88 2.42
C ARG A 598 -1.05 -15.70 2.30
N SER A 599 -0.07 -15.20 1.55
CA SER A 599 1.26 -15.82 1.43
C SER A 599 1.94 -16.08 2.79
N SER A 600 1.73 -15.22 3.79
CA SER A 600 2.23 -15.40 5.16
C SER A 600 1.55 -16.51 5.97
N THR A 601 0.47 -17.11 5.47
CA THR A 601 -0.16 -18.32 6.03
C THR A 601 0.25 -19.57 5.26
N TRP A 602 0.40 -19.45 3.93
CA TRP A 602 0.93 -20.54 3.09
C TRP A 602 2.38 -20.93 3.44
N THR A 603 3.24 -19.98 3.79
CA THR A 603 4.64 -20.28 4.17
C THR A 603 4.75 -21.13 5.46
N PRO A 604 4.10 -20.78 6.59
CA PRO A 604 4.03 -21.68 7.76
C PRO A 604 3.34 -23.02 7.46
N LEU A 605 2.35 -23.06 6.55
CA LEU A 605 1.70 -24.33 6.17
C LEU A 605 2.70 -25.25 5.46
N ALA A 606 3.53 -24.71 4.58
CA ALA A 606 4.61 -25.47 3.95
C ALA A 606 5.64 -25.97 4.98
N GLU A 607 6.09 -25.13 5.92
CA GLU A 607 6.97 -25.58 7.02
C GLU A 607 6.32 -26.70 7.86
N ALA A 608 5.02 -26.58 8.18
CA ALA A 608 4.27 -27.60 8.91
C ALA A 608 4.18 -28.93 8.13
N LEU A 609 3.85 -28.88 6.84
CA LEU A 609 3.79 -30.06 5.97
C LEU A 609 5.16 -30.74 5.82
N ALA A 610 6.25 -29.96 5.73
CA ALA A 610 7.61 -30.51 5.69
C ALA A 610 7.99 -31.22 6.98
N LEU A 611 7.65 -30.66 8.15
CA LEU A 611 7.86 -31.30 9.46
C LEU A 611 6.95 -32.52 9.68
N ALA A 612 5.77 -32.57 9.05
CA ALA A 612 4.89 -33.73 9.02
C ALA A 612 5.31 -34.81 8.00
N GLY A 613 6.43 -34.62 7.27
CA GLY A 613 6.90 -35.55 6.23
C GLY A 613 6.13 -35.51 4.91
N ARG A 614 5.16 -34.60 4.77
CA ARG A 614 4.29 -34.43 3.59
C ARG A 614 4.98 -33.56 2.53
N LYS A 615 6.08 -34.10 1.99
CA LYS A 615 7.07 -33.38 1.17
C LYS A 615 6.51 -32.77 -0.12
N ASP A 616 5.72 -33.52 -0.89
CA ASP A 616 5.13 -33.01 -2.13
C ASP A 616 4.18 -31.82 -1.83
N GLU A 617 3.34 -31.97 -0.80
CA GLU A 617 2.41 -30.93 -0.35
C GLU A 617 3.13 -29.68 0.17
N SER A 618 4.24 -29.85 0.90
CA SER A 618 5.01 -28.70 1.40
C SER A 618 5.61 -27.88 0.26
N GLN A 619 6.20 -28.55 -0.74
CA GLN A 619 6.78 -27.90 -1.91
C GLN A 619 5.72 -27.20 -2.77
N ALA A 620 4.56 -27.84 -2.97
CA ALA A 620 3.41 -27.21 -3.63
C ALA A 620 2.88 -26.00 -2.83
N ALA A 621 2.74 -26.11 -1.51
CA ALA A 621 2.25 -25.02 -0.65
C ALA A 621 3.18 -23.80 -0.64
N LEU A 622 4.51 -24.01 -0.63
CA LEU A 622 5.48 -22.90 -0.69
C LEU A 622 5.53 -22.27 -2.09
N TRP A 623 5.31 -23.04 -3.15
CA TRP A 623 5.11 -22.48 -4.50
C TRP A 623 3.83 -21.62 -4.58
N VAL A 624 2.73 -22.06 -3.96
CA VAL A 624 1.51 -21.23 -3.82
C VAL A 624 1.79 -19.96 -3.02
N ALA A 625 2.55 -20.03 -1.94
CA ALA A 625 2.98 -18.86 -1.16
C ALA A 625 3.75 -17.84 -2.04
N TYR A 626 4.61 -18.33 -2.92
CA TYR A 626 5.36 -17.52 -3.88
C TYR A 626 4.45 -16.87 -4.94
N GLN A 627 3.45 -17.60 -5.45
CA GLN A 627 2.50 -17.02 -6.42
C GLN A 627 1.72 -15.83 -5.83
N TRP A 628 1.29 -15.93 -4.57
CA TRP A 628 0.61 -14.87 -3.83
C TRP A 628 1.53 -13.77 -3.28
N SER A 629 2.85 -13.85 -3.50
CA SER A 629 3.76 -12.86 -2.94
C SER A 629 3.71 -11.51 -3.67
N GLY A 630 3.36 -10.47 -2.92
CA GLY A 630 3.44 -9.07 -3.39
C GLY A 630 4.87 -8.52 -3.52
N ASN A 631 5.89 -9.27 -3.10
CA ASN A 631 7.30 -8.98 -3.41
C ASN A 631 8.07 -10.32 -3.55
N ARG A 632 8.12 -10.81 -4.78
CA ARG A 632 8.75 -12.10 -5.12
C ARG A 632 10.25 -12.10 -4.83
N GLU A 633 10.97 -11.05 -5.19
CA GLU A 633 12.41 -10.90 -4.94
C GLU A 633 12.77 -11.04 -3.45
N LYS A 634 12.08 -10.30 -2.56
CA LYS A 634 12.23 -10.43 -1.11
C LYS A 634 11.87 -11.84 -0.61
N SER A 635 10.98 -12.54 -1.30
CA SER A 635 10.62 -13.92 -0.96
C SER A 635 11.74 -14.88 -1.35
N LEU A 636 12.38 -14.70 -2.51
CA LEU A 636 13.56 -15.48 -2.92
C LEU A 636 14.74 -15.26 -1.98
N ALA A 637 15.00 -14.01 -1.59
CA ALA A 637 16.04 -13.68 -0.61
C ALA A 637 15.76 -14.35 0.75
N PHE A 638 14.50 -14.33 1.21
CA PHE A 638 14.08 -15.06 2.41
C PHE A 638 14.24 -16.57 2.25
N TYR A 639 13.84 -17.18 1.12
CA TYR A 639 13.99 -18.61 0.89
C TYR A 639 15.46 -19.05 0.88
N SER A 640 16.36 -18.26 0.29
CA SER A 640 17.81 -18.49 0.29
C SER A 640 18.38 -18.47 1.71
N ASP A 641 18.12 -17.40 2.47
CA ASP A 641 18.55 -17.26 3.88
C ASP A 641 18.04 -18.40 4.77
N ARG A 642 16.77 -18.76 4.57
CA ARG A 642 16.07 -19.80 5.34
C ARG A 642 16.58 -21.21 5.01
N ALA A 643 16.88 -21.47 3.74
CA ALA A 643 17.46 -22.73 3.29
C ALA A 643 18.82 -23.01 3.96
N GLU A 644 19.70 -22.02 4.04
CA GLU A 644 21.02 -22.22 4.66
C GLU A 644 20.93 -22.26 6.21
N LYS A 645 20.16 -21.36 6.85
CA LYS A 645 20.05 -21.34 8.32
C LYS A 645 19.42 -22.60 8.92
N GLU A 646 18.43 -23.19 8.27
CA GLU A 646 17.76 -24.39 8.79
C GLU A 646 18.49 -25.70 8.49
N LYS A 647 19.54 -25.66 7.66
CA LYS A 647 20.31 -26.83 7.19
C LYS A 647 20.85 -27.72 8.31
N ALA A 648 21.27 -27.11 9.42
CA ALA A 648 21.78 -27.81 10.59
C ALA A 648 20.72 -28.15 11.65
N VAL A 649 19.55 -27.49 11.63
CA VAL A 649 18.56 -27.53 12.73
C VAL A 649 17.29 -28.28 12.31
N ARG A 650 16.74 -27.99 11.13
CA ARG A 650 15.56 -28.66 10.54
C ARG A 650 15.80 -28.93 9.05
N PRO A 651 16.51 -30.02 8.70
CA PRO A 651 16.86 -30.34 7.30
C PRO A 651 15.67 -30.41 6.35
N ALA A 652 14.50 -30.86 6.81
CA ALA A 652 13.27 -30.89 6.01
C ALA A 652 12.78 -29.49 5.59
N ILE A 653 12.98 -28.48 6.45
CA ILE A 653 12.66 -27.08 6.13
C ILE A 653 13.71 -26.50 5.18
N SER A 654 14.99 -26.80 5.41
CA SER A 654 16.09 -26.42 4.50
C SER A 654 15.85 -26.96 3.08
N GLU A 655 15.51 -28.24 2.94
CA GLU A 655 15.22 -28.88 1.66
C GLU A 655 13.98 -28.29 0.98
N LEU A 656 12.91 -28.01 1.74
CA LEU A 656 11.71 -27.33 1.24
C LEU A 656 12.07 -25.99 0.54
N TYR A 657 12.77 -25.10 1.24
CA TYR A 657 13.12 -23.78 0.69
C TYR A 657 14.11 -23.89 -0.48
N ALA A 658 15.14 -24.74 -0.37
CA ALA A 658 16.09 -24.96 -1.46
C ALA A 658 15.42 -25.54 -2.72
N SER A 659 14.46 -26.46 -2.55
CA SER A 659 13.73 -27.07 -3.66
C SER A 659 12.82 -26.09 -4.37
N VAL A 660 12.09 -25.23 -3.65
CA VAL A 660 11.21 -24.23 -4.30
C VAL A 660 12.02 -23.07 -4.87
N LEU A 661 13.15 -22.69 -4.26
CA LEU A 661 14.09 -21.74 -4.83
C LEU A 661 14.57 -22.22 -6.21
N GLY A 662 15.15 -23.42 -6.30
CA GLY A 662 15.60 -24.00 -7.57
C GLY A 662 14.48 -24.23 -8.60
N TRP A 663 13.25 -24.50 -8.14
CA TRP A 663 12.07 -24.56 -9.01
C TRP A 663 11.80 -23.21 -9.66
N VAL A 664 11.73 -22.11 -8.89
CA VAL A 664 11.30 -20.80 -9.41
C VAL A 664 12.43 -19.96 -10.02
N THR A 665 13.70 -20.21 -9.70
CA THR A 665 14.85 -19.52 -10.32
C THR A 665 15.41 -20.26 -11.53
N ASP A 666 15.50 -21.59 -11.46
CA ASP A 666 16.24 -22.40 -12.44
C ASP A 666 15.32 -23.31 -13.27
N GLY A 667 14.01 -23.28 -13.03
CA GLY A 667 13.05 -24.21 -13.63
C GLY A 667 13.18 -25.66 -13.12
N ARG A 668 13.95 -25.91 -12.05
CA ARG A 668 14.21 -27.26 -11.51
C ARG A 668 13.04 -27.77 -10.67
N ARG A 669 11.89 -27.99 -11.31
CA ARG A 669 10.64 -28.45 -10.69
C ARG A 669 10.82 -29.79 -9.96
N PRO A 670 10.40 -29.90 -8.69
CA PRO A 670 10.39 -31.17 -7.96
C PRO A 670 9.35 -32.15 -8.51
N ARG A 671 9.54 -33.44 -8.21
CA ARG A 671 8.59 -34.50 -8.58
C ARG A 671 7.46 -34.59 -7.55
N LEU A 672 6.35 -33.93 -7.84
CA LEU A 672 5.16 -33.88 -6.99
C LEU A 672 4.16 -35.00 -7.34
N ALA A 673 4.65 -36.24 -7.35
CA ALA A 673 3.93 -37.39 -7.92
C ALA A 673 2.62 -37.71 -7.19
N SER A 674 2.58 -37.52 -5.86
CA SER A 674 1.37 -37.81 -5.06
C SER A 674 0.21 -36.83 -5.33
N LEU A 675 0.49 -35.65 -5.88
CA LEU A 675 -0.49 -34.58 -6.14
C LEU A 675 -1.03 -34.57 -7.57
N MET A 676 -0.52 -35.46 -8.42
CA MET A 676 -0.91 -35.59 -9.84
C MET A 676 -1.95 -36.71 -10.07
N ALA A 677 -2.34 -37.43 -9.02
CA ALA A 677 -3.18 -38.63 -9.08
C ALA A 677 -4.57 -38.46 -8.44
N GLY A 678 -5.02 -37.21 -8.23
CA GLY A 678 -6.31 -36.83 -7.63
C GLY A 678 -7.13 -35.93 -8.53
#